data_AF-A0A367ZTH2-F1
#
_entry.id   AF-A0A367ZTH2-F1
#
_cell.length_a   1.000
_cell.length_b   1.000
_cell.length_c   1.000
_cell.angle_alpha   90.00
_cell.angle_beta   90.00
_cell.angle_gamma   90.00
#
_symmetry.space_group_name_H-M   'P 1'
#
loop_
_entity.id
_entity.type
_entity.pdbx_description
1 polymer ?
#
loop_
_entity_poly.entity_id
_entity_poly.type
_entity_poly.pdbx_seq_one_letter_code
_entity_poly.pdbx_strand_id
1 'polypeptide(L)'
;MSRRRLTTALLLFLPLFLPGLLAALWRCQLRWEAERRDRFVETVLDFEEMRRLAREEGWSLAKMLEEARHQGASSIGLSEDTLATLEAEGRITVLTYEDVLELSLESLIASPTTVLPEAPGALWVHSRQEELLDRIEHHLVWKLPIGRVQRLHRHMLLIRKSSPDFRERVGVGFSPEYLDMARQAGLGVVIRVFNYPGLEAEALQQIIRSLPDPGSVSALLFAEEEILGNRGALDAAITGIYERGFRVGWVEFHDQQGMPRLLDRLKGRRPIVRVHSISRRELDEAYTVPRAVARYVRAVRDRRLKMLYIRCFFQDKKKFIGDLVQFNMAYLGHIVRELGEWGFAIPRTDDERRQEPRHLVGTLSRGERLAIGLALLLGVPLAIGAARDRWPPARDLFLTVAVAGLAWLLLPAEQFTMVTGLTGAVAVPVLTCLWAIVRLEGEGAAPTLAGAAAQAVRFLARLALPGFVGGTLIAGLHAEVGYLLHFSQFRGIKVAFLLPVLIMLVWGLRRFGSGFFTLLARPLTIREGLLIMAVLAASLLYLLRSGNVTFLKPGEWEDLGRTFLENTLVARPRNKEFLVGYPAAFLFLFFWFRRQREILPILGLFMVMGQVSVVNTFCHFHSPLALAYLRGVNGLWLGLLAGMAALVGLLILRLVAALGDKDRQVLLVGYFGFGNLGDEILWRAFIAEGSRHRPDLDWLVLHRTGEAESLPPRTTLISRQSPAQLLEALAAARLVVIPGGGVLQASTSLASLLYYSLLLGIGRLAGARLGLPAQGLGPWQPRAAAAVGEAPLVTALARLVARLVIDGASYFSVRDGASLAEAQHLPGPPRDPPRTADLAFLLATPADPAKAAPDTSGDADRPATTTDRLRLGVILRGSCPDGAALARRLAGLSARLENLDLVPLALQAPEDLAPWADLELPPRHGPPTSATPAAGTPAGEATAGAVEPGDHALDRPVAARPRLLATPEEALTALQEIDILLSMRLHGCLLATLAGVPWIGVEVDPKIRGLGEDCRWPHVYPAAELLDDDRLIARLDELMTQRRAAAAHLRAEAAARRRLAAEDVRRCLQALPAASASAAGRAPAAAVPPA
;
A
#
# COMPACT_ATOMS: atom_id res chain seq x y z
N MET A 1 6.87 -49.29 3.07
CA MET A 1 5.77 -50.21 2.64
C MET A 1 6.37 -51.41 1.92
N SER A 2 5.86 -52.63 2.11
CA SER A 2 6.25 -53.76 1.26
C SER A 2 5.80 -53.49 -0.19
N ARG A 3 6.63 -53.83 -1.18
CA ARG A 3 6.34 -53.59 -2.61
C ARG A 3 4.92 -54.04 -3.01
N ARG A 4 4.44 -55.16 -2.45
CA ARG A 4 3.10 -55.72 -2.67
C ARG A 4 1.95 -54.78 -2.26
N ARG A 5 2.05 -54.08 -1.12
CA ARG A 5 0.99 -53.16 -0.66
C ARG A 5 0.90 -51.89 -1.51
N LEU A 6 2.02 -51.43 -2.05
CA LEU A 6 2.07 -50.26 -2.93
C LEU A 6 1.47 -50.58 -4.31
N THR A 7 1.77 -51.76 -4.86
CA THR A 7 1.19 -52.23 -6.12
C THR A 7 -0.32 -52.40 -6.03
N THR A 8 -0.87 -52.99 -4.97
CA THR A 8 -2.33 -53.12 -4.78
C THR A 8 -3.01 -51.75 -4.64
N ALA A 9 -2.38 -50.82 -3.93
CA ALA A 9 -2.85 -49.45 -3.76
C ALA A 9 -2.93 -48.67 -5.09
N LEU A 10 -1.91 -48.80 -5.93
CA LEU A 10 -1.88 -48.20 -7.27
C LEU A 10 -2.91 -48.83 -8.19
N LEU A 11 -3.07 -50.16 -8.16
CA LEU A 11 -4.09 -50.88 -8.94
C LEU A 11 -5.53 -50.46 -8.60
N LEU A 12 -5.78 -50.02 -7.36
CA LEU A 12 -7.09 -49.49 -6.96
C LEU A 12 -7.28 -48.01 -7.29
N PHE A 13 -6.22 -47.20 -7.19
CA PHE A 13 -6.29 -45.75 -7.45
C PHE A 13 -6.40 -45.42 -8.94
N LEU A 14 -5.57 -46.06 -9.77
CA LEU A 14 -5.47 -45.76 -11.19
C LEU A 14 -6.81 -45.83 -11.95
N PRO A 15 -7.66 -46.87 -11.79
CA PRO A 15 -8.96 -46.94 -12.46
C PRO A 15 -9.97 -45.90 -11.95
N LEU A 16 -9.80 -45.36 -10.74
CA LEU A 16 -10.67 -44.32 -10.19
C LEU A 16 -10.26 -42.91 -10.65
N PHE A 17 -8.96 -42.71 -10.92
CA PHE A 17 -8.40 -41.40 -11.26
C PHE A 17 -8.26 -41.18 -12.78
N LEU A 18 -7.79 -42.18 -13.53
CA LEU A 18 -7.51 -42.03 -14.96
C LEU A 18 -8.74 -41.63 -15.79
N PRO A 19 -9.94 -42.20 -15.60
CA PRO A 19 -11.11 -41.80 -16.38
C PRO A 19 -11.43 -40.30 -16.21
N GLY A 20 -11.31 -39.79 -14.98
CA GLY A 20 -11.50 -38.37 -14.70
C GLY A 20 -10.42 -37.50 -15.35
N LEU A 21 -9.16 -37.91 -15.27
CA LEU A 21 -8.06 -37.18 -15.93
C LEU A 21 -8.20 -37.15 -17.45
N LEU A 22 -8.50 -38.28 -18.08
CA LEU A 22 -8.69 -38.38 -19.53
C LEU A 22 -9.90 -37.56 -19.99
N ALA A 23 -11.02 -37.62 -19.26
CA ALA A 23 -12.18 -36.78 -19.54
C ALA A 23 -11.85 -35.29 -19.42
N ALA A 24 -11.14 -34.89 -18.36
CA ALA A 24 -10.72 -33.49 -18.19
C ALA A 24 -9.77 -33.03 -19.30
N LEU A 25 -8.78 -33.85 -19.69
CA LEU A 25 -7.86 -33.55 -20.79
C LEU A 25 -8.61 -33.42 -22.13
N TRP A 26 -9.55 -34.32 -22.40
CA TRP A 26 -10.41 -34.25 -23.58
C TRP A 26 -11.22 -32.95 -23.61
N ARG A 27 -11.82 -32.55 -22.48
CA ARG A 27 -12.55 -31.28 -22.35
C ARG A 27 -11.64 -30.06 -22.53
N CYS A 28 -10.46 -30.08 -21.94
CA CYS A 28 -9.45 -29.03 -22.12
C CYS A 28 -9.00 -28.92 -23.58
N GLN A 29 -8.89 -30.03 -24.31
CA GLN A 29 -8.55 -30.04 -25.73
C GLN A 29 -9.66 -29.44 -26.60
N LEU A 30 -10.93 -29.79 -26.35
CA LEU A 30 -12.07 -29.18 -27.04
C LEU A 30 -12.14 -27.68 -26.79
N ARG A 31 -11.90 -27.27 -25.53
CA ARG A 31 -11.83 -25.88 -25.13
C ARG A 31 -10.70 -25.15 -25.85
N TRP A 32 -9.51 -25.74 -25.92
CA TRP A 32 -8.36 -25.17 -26.62
C TRP A 32 -8.66 -24.93 -28.10
N GLU A 33 -9.28 -25.89 -28.76
CA GLU A 33 -9.68 -25.77 -30.17
C GLU A 33 -10.74 -24.68 -30.37
N ALA A 34 -11.73 -24.60 -29.48
CA ALA A 34 -12.73 -23.54 -29.50
C ALA A 34 -12.11 -22.15 -29.30
N GLU A 35 -11.18 -22.00 -28.35
CA GLU A 35 -10.45 -20.75 -28.09
C GLU A 35 -9.53 -20.33 -29.25
N ARG A 36 -9.00 -21.30 -30.02
CA ARG A 36 -8.20 -21.01 -31.23
C ARG A 36 -9.04 -20.57 -32.42
N ARG A 37 -10.24 -21.14 -32.58
CA ARG A 37 -11.21 -20.74 -33.61
C ARG A 37 -11.86 -19.39 -33.29
N ASP A 38 -11.83 -18.98 -32.02
CA ASP A 38 -12.33 -17.70 -31.54
C ASP A 38 -11.40 -16.53 -31.95
N ARG A 39 -11.57 -16.06 -33.19
CA ARG A 39 -10.75 -15.00 -33.81
C ARG A 39 -11.49 -13.68 -34.02
N PHE A 40 -12.81 -13.68 -34.16
CA PHE A 40 -13.57 -12.46 -34.48
C PHE A 40 -13.96 -11.68 -33.23
N VAL A 41 -13.70 -10.37 -33.28
CA VAL A 41 -14.05 -9.39 -32.22
C VAL A 41 -14.80 -8.23 -32.85
N GLU A 42 -16.03 -8.03 -32.41
CA GLU A 42 -16.90 -6.95 -32.86
C GLU A 42 -16.52 -5.62 -32.17
N THR A 43 -16.01 -4.67 -32.93
CA THR A 43 -15.79 -3.28 -32.50
C THR A 43 -17.05 -2.46 -32.74
N VAL A 44 -17.60 -1.89 -31.68
CA VAL A 44 -18.84 -1.11 -31.67
C VAL A 44 -18.50 0.32 -31.32
N LEU A 45 -18.73 1.27 -32.22
CA LEU A 45 -18.61 2.71 -31.92
C LEU A 45 -19.93 3.28 -31.40
N ASP A 46 -19.87 4.17 -30.42
CA ASP A 46 -21.05 4.89 -29.93
C ASP A 46 -21.56 5.89 -30.99
N PHE A 47 -22.76 5.67 -31.51
CA PHE A 47 -23.31 6.45 -32.61
C PHE A 47 -23.70 7.88 -32.18
N GLU A 48 -24.13 8.10 -30.94
CA GLU A 48 -24.45 9.44 -30.43
C GLU A 48 -23.20 10.31 -30.34
N GLU A 49 -22.09 9.71 -29.89
CA GLU A 49 -20.81 10.40 -29.83
C GLU A 49 -20.30 10.70 -31.26
N MET A 50 -20.50 9.80 -32.22
CA MET A 50 -20.20 10.07 -33.64
C MET A 50 -21.05 11.21 -34.23
N ARG A 51 -22.36 11.25 -33.96
CA ARG A 51 -23.25 12.35 -34.37
C ARG A 51 -22.76 13.68 -33.83
N ARG A 52 -22.34 13.70 -32.55
CA ARG A 52 -21.79 14.89 -31.92
C ARG A 52 -20.50 15.35 -32.61
N LEU A 53 -19.55 14.45 -32.82
CA LEU A 53 -18.30 14.76 -33.52
C LEU A 53 -18.54 15.28 -34.94
N ALA A 54 -19.46 14.66 -35.68
CA ALA A 54 -19.81 15.08 -37.03
C ALA A 54 -20.36 16.52 -37.06
N ARG A 55 -21.15 16.92 -36.06
CA ARG A 55 -21.66 18.30 -35.95
C ARG A 55 -20.58 19.29 -35.55
N GLU A 56 -19.75 18.95 -34.57
CA GLU A 56 -18.69 19.83 -34.05
C GLU A 56 -17.62 20.12 -35.11
N GLU A 57 -17.28 19.13 -35.95
CA GLU A 57 -16.22 19.22 -36.98
C GLU A 57 -16.78 19.41 -38.41
N GLY A 58 -18.09 19.49 -38.59
CA GLY A 58 -18.74 19.69 -39.90
C GLY A 58 -18.64 18.52 -40.88
N TRP A 59 -18.50 17.28 -40.38
CA TRP A 59 -18.44 16.07 -41.21
C TRP A 59 -19.83 15.56 -41.61
N SER A 60 -19.92 14.94 -42.79
CA SER A 60 -21.08 14.13 -43.17
C SER A 60 -21.08 12.81 -42.41
N LEU A 61 -22.20 12.48 -41.75
CA LEU A 61 -22.33 11.25 -40.97
C LEU A 61 -22.13 9.98 -41.82
N ALA A 62 -22.65 9.95 -43.05
CA ALA A 62 -22.46 8.82 -43.96
C ALA A 62 -20.98 8.60 -44.29
N LYS A 63 -20.24 9.67 -44.62
CA LYS A 63 -18.78 9.59 -44.86
C LYS A 63 -18.01 9.19 -43.60
N MET A 64 -18.44 9.66 -42.43
CA MET A 64 -17.82 9.29 -41.15
C MET A 64 -18.03 7.80 -40.83
N LEU A 65 -19.19 7.23 -41.16
CA LEU A 65 -19.46 5.80 -41.00
C LEU A 65 -18.64 4.94 -41.98
N GLU A 66 -18.49 5.39 -43.23
CA GLU A 66 -17.61 4.76 -44.21
C GLU A 66 -16.14 4.75 -43.75
N GLU A 67 -15.65 5.89 -43.25
CA GLU A 67 -14.30 5.99 -42.70
C GLU A 67 -14.13 5.12 -41.44
N ALA A 68 -15.11 5.14 -40.54
CA ALA A 68 -15.10 4.27 -39.37
C ALA A 68 -15.02 2.79 -39.77
N ARG A 69 -15.78 2.36 -40.78
CA ARG A 69 -15.68 1.00 -41.33
C ARG A 69 -14.28 0.74 -41.88
N HIS A 70 -13.71 1.66 -42.64
CA HIS A 70 -12.36 1.52 -43.21
C HIS A 70 -11.31 1.31 -42.11
N GLN A 71 -11.39 2.09 -41.03
CA GLN A 71 -10.51 1.99 -39.85
C GLN A 71 -10.77 0.78 -38.95
N GLY A 72 -11.80 -0.02 -39.26
CA GLY A 72 -12.07 -1.29 -38.59
C GLY A 72 -13.16 -1.23 -37.52
N ALA A 73 -14.14 -0.35 -37.65
CA ALA A 73 -15.43 -0.52 -36.99
C ALA A 73 -16.19 -1.68 -37.64
N SER A 74 -16.72 -2.60 -36.82
CA SER A 74 -17.63 -3.65 -37.29
C SER A 74 -19.08 -3.19 -37.22
N SER A 75 -19.43 -2.47 -36.16
CA SER A 75 -20.81 -2.15 -35.82
C SER A 75 -20.91 -0.77 -35.16
N ILE A 76 -22.12 -0.23 -35.11
CA ILE A 76 -22.44 0.99 -34.35
C ILE A 76 -23.43 0.69 -33.24
N GLY A 77 -23.27 1.37 -32.11
CA GLY A 77 -24.17 1.35 -30.98
C GLY A 77 -25.21 2.44 -31.13
N LEU A 78 -26.41 2.09 -31.61
CA LEU A 78 -27.51 3.02 -31.84
C LEU A 78 -28.48 2.96 -30.67
N SER A 79 -28.74 4.08 -30.00
CA SER A 79 -29.79 4.20 -28.99
C SER A 79 -31.11 4.66 -29.61
N GLU A 80 -32.20 4.56 -28.83
CA GLU A 80 -33.45 5.26 -29.19
C GLU A 80 -33.19 6.77 -29.24
N ASP A 81 -33.80 7.46 -30.22
CA ASP A 81 -33.77 8.92 -30.23
C ASP A 81 -34.54 9.43 -28.99
N THR A 82 -34.10 10.55 -28.42
CA THR A 82 -34.81 11.28 -27.35
C THR A 82 -35.17 12.67 -27.85
N LEU A 83 -36.10 13.35 -27.17
CA LEU A 83 -36.47 14.73 -27.54
C LEU A 83 -35.23 15.64 -27.53
N ALA A 84 -34.36 15.49 -26.54
CA ALA A 84 -33.11 16.26 -26.47
C ALA A 84 -32.17 15.97 -27.66
N THR A 85 -32.01 14.70 -28.07
CA THR A 85 -31.14 14.37 -29.20
C THR A 85 -31.66 14.91 -30.53
N LEU A 86 -32.98 14.85 -30.76
CA LEU A 86 -33.62 15.34 -31.99
C LEU A 86 -33.62 16.86 -32.06
N GLU A 87 -33.77 17.54 -30.92
CA GLU A 87 -33.70 18.98 -30.80
C GLU A 87 -32.28 19.49 -31.05
N ALA A 88 -31.27 18.82 -30.48
CA ALA A 88 -29.87 19.16 -30.74
C ALA A 88 -29.47 18.98 -32.22
N GLU A 89 -30.22 18.19 -33.00
CA GLU A 89 -30.06 18.07 -34.45
C GLU A 89 -30.87 19.08 -35.25
N GLY A 90 -31.72 19.87 -34.60
CA GLY A 90 -32.66 20.77 -35.27
C GLY A 90 -33.76 20.04 -36.05
N ARG A 91 -33.98 18.74 -35.81
CA ARG A 91 -35.07 17.98 -36.43
C ARG A 91 -36.42 18.33 -35.81
N ILE A 92 -36.41 18.67 -34.53
CA ILE A 92 -37.56 19.18 -33.79
C ILE A 92 -37.20 20.47 -33.06
N THR A 93 -38.21 21.27 -32.76
CA THR A 93 -38.11 22.42 -31.85
C THR A 93 -39.00 22.14 -30.65
N VAL A 94 -38.45 22.21 -29.45
CA VAL A 94 -39.20 22.01 -28.21
C VAL A 94 -39.39 23.38 -27.57
N LEU A 95 -40.63 23.83 -27.44
CA LEU A 95 -41.00 25.07 -26.77
C LEU A 95 -41.64 24.74 -25.43
N THR A 96 -41.21 25.42 -24.37
CA THR A 96 -41.86 25.40 -23.06
C THR A 96 -43.02 26.39 -23.04
N TYR A 97 -43.83 26.35 -21.98
CA TYR A 97 -44.92 27.31 -21.82
C TYR A 97 -44.41 28.76 -21.75
N GLU A 98 -43.25 28.98 -21.12
CA GLU A 98 -42.60 30.29 -21.02
C GLU A 98 -42.15 30.76 -22.42
N ASP A 99 -41.51 29.89 -23.21
CA ASP A 99 -41.08 30.23 -24.58
C ASP A 99 -42.28 30.61 -25.46
N VAL A 100 -43.41 29.91 -25.32
CA VAL A 100 -44.63 30.20 -26.08
C VAL A 100 -45.28 31.52 -25.62
N LEU A 101 -45.24 31.84 -24.32
CA LEU A 101 -45.69 33.12 -23.80
C LEU A 101 -44.82 34.28 -24.29
N GLU A 102 -43.49 34.13 -24.28
CA GLU A 102 -42.56 35.13 -24.81
C GLU A 102 -42.81 35.39 -26.30
N LEU A 103 -42.95 34.33 -27.11
CA LEU A 103 -43.27 34.44 -28.55
C LEU A 103 -44.65 35.06 -28.80
N SER A 104 -45.61 34.89 -27.87
CA SER A 104 -46.92 35.53 -27.92
C SER A 104 -46.88 37.01 -27.51
N LEU A 105 -45.99 37.39 -26.58
CA LEU A 105 -45.79 38.77 -26.13
C LEU A 105 -45.04 39.62 -27.18
N GLU A 106 -44.15 39.00 -27.95
CA GLU A 106 -43.42 39.65 -29.06
C GLU A 106 -44.25 39.85 -30.35
N SER A 107 -45.56 39.56 -30.32
CA SER A 107 -46.47 39.70 -31.48
C SER A 107 -46.17 38.78 -32.67
N LEU A 108 -45.28 37.78 -32.53
CA LEU A 108 -44.87 36.88 -33.60
C LEU A 108 -45.92 35.80 -33.91
N ILE A 109 -46.80 35.48 -32.96
CA ILE A 109 -47.93 34.56 -33.14
C ILE A 109 -49.23 35.37 -33.25
N ALA A 110 -49.55 35.81 -34.48
CA ALA A 110 -50.79 36.54 -34.74
C ALA A 110 -52.01 35.59 -34.80
N SER A 111 -52.71 35.41 -33.68
CA SER A 111 -54.16 35.13 -33.69
C SER A 111 -54.82 35.40 -32.32
N PRO A 112 -55.89 36.22 -32.24
CA PRO A 112 -56.56 36.59 -30.98
C PRO A 112 -57.49 35.50 -30.40
N THR A 113 -57.57 34.31 -30.98
CA THR A 113 -58.64 33.33 -30.68
C THR A 113 -58.15 31.95 -30.23
N THR A 114 -56.85 31.72 -30.07
CA THR A 114 -56.35 30.45 -29.55
C THR A 114 -56.11 30.57 -28.05
N VAL A 115 -57.04 30.05 -27.24
CA VAL A 115 -56.80 29.83 -25.80
C VAL A 115 -55.63 28.85 -25.70
N LEU A 116 -54.43 29.35 -25.43
CA LEU A 116 -53.28 28.52 -25.12
C LEU A 116 -53.63 27.73 -23.84
N PRO A 117 -53.68 26.40 -23.88
CA PRO A 117 -54.02 25.63 -22.70
C PRO A 117 -52.97 25.88 -21.61
N GLU A 118 -53.40 26.47 -20.48
CA GLU A 118 -52.57 26.59 -19.28
C GLU A 118 -52.19 25.18 -18.81
N ALA A 119 -50.97 24.78 -19.12
CA ALA A 119 -50.39 23.56 -18.63
C ALA A 119 -48.97 23.86 -18.15
N PRO A 120 -48.81 24.31 -16.89
CA PRO A 120 -47.49 24.46 -16.28
C PRO A 120 -46.72 23.14 -16.45
N GLY A 121 -45.62 23.19 -17.18
CA GLY A 121 -44.82 22.01 -17.51
C GLY A 121 -45.29 21.19 -18.72
N ALA A 122 -46.03 21.78 -19.66
CA ALA A 122 -46.18 21.21 -20.99
C ALA A 122 -45.02 21.59 -21.93
N LEU A 123 -44.75 20.70 -22.89
CA LEU A 123 -43.78 20.88 -23.96
C LEU A 123 -44.54 20.86 -25.29
N TRP A 124 -44.33 21.87 -26.13
CA TRP A 124 -44.81 21.92 -27.51
C TRP A 124 -43.67 21.47 -28.41
N VAL A 125 -43.84 20.35 -29.08
CA VAL A 125 -42.85 19.78 -29.99
C VAL A 125 -43.30 20.03 -31.43
N HIS A 126 -42.53 20.83 -32.15
CA HIS A 126 -42.75 21.13 -33.56
C HIS A 126 -41.73 20.38 -34.44
N SER A 127 -42.18 19.87 -35.59
CA SER A 127 -41.33 19.22 -36.60
C SER A 127 -41.83 19.51 -38.00
N ARG A 128 -40.92 19.74 -38.94
CA ARG A 128 -41.25 19.85 -40.38
C ARG A 128 -41.66 18.51 -41.00
N GLN A 129 -41.28 17.39 -40.37
CA GLN A 129 -41.58 16.04 -40.83
C GLN A 129 -42.74 15.46 -40.01
N GLU A 130 -43.87 15.17 -40.68
CA GLU A 130 -45.07 14.56 -40.06
C GLU A 130 -44.77 13.15 -39.54
N GLU A 131 -44.10 12.32 -40.33
CA GLU A 131 -43.73 10.94 -39.98
C GLU A 131 -42.88 10.83 -38.70
N LEU A 132 -41.94 11.77 -38.51
CA LEU A 132 -41.11 11.83 -37.29
C LEU A 132 -41.99 12.09 -36.06
N LEU A 133 -42.97 12.96 -36.23
CA LEU A 133 -43.89 13.37 -35.19
C LEU A 133 -44.89 12.26 -34.86
N ASP A 134 -45.32 11.47 -35.86
CA ASP A 134 -46.12 10.25 -35.68
C ASP A 134 -45.36 9.19 -34.88
N ARG A 135 -44.07 9.00 -35.16
CA ARG A 135 -43.21 8.11 -34.39
C ARG A 135 -43.12 8.55 -32.93
N ILE A 136 -42.87 9.85 -32.70
CA ILE A 136 -42.79 10.42 -31.35
C ILE A 136 -44.10 10.21 -30.60
N GLU A 137 -45.24 10.54 -31.21
CA GLU A 137 -46.56 10.35 -30.61
C GLU A 137 -46.80 8.88 -30.23
N HIS A 138 -46.63 7.94 -31.17
CA HIS A 138 -46.86 6.51 -30.92
C HIS A 138 -46.03 5.97 -29.74
N HIS A 139 -44.73 6.29 -29.71
CA HIS A 139 -43.86 5.80 -28.64
C HIS A 139 -44.16 6.45 -27.28
N LEU A 140 -44.58 7.72 -27.26
CA LEU A 140 -44.91 8.41 -26.02
C LEU A 140 -46.26 7.96 -25.45
N VAL A 141 -47.25 7.64 -26.29
CA VAL A 141 -48.56 7.13 -25.86
C VAL A 141 -48.43 5.82 -25.08
N TRP A 142 -47.46 4.95 -25.42
CA TRP A 142 -47.20 3.73 -24.65
C TRP A 142 -46.50 3.98 -23.31
N LYS A 143 -45.78 5.10 -23.18
CA LYS A 143 -44.90 5.39 -22.04
C LYS A 143 -45.52 6.36 -21.03
N LEU A 144 -46.55 7.10 -21.44
CA LEU A 144 -47.23 8.10 -20.63
C LEU A 144 -48.70 7.71 -20.40
N PRO A 145 -49.30 8.10 -19.26
CA PRO A 145 -50.72 7.91 -19.03
C PRO A 145 -51.59 8.56 -20.11
N ILE A 146 -52.79 8.00 -20.32
CA ILE A 146 -53.77 8.47 -21.30
C ILE A 146 -54.04 9.98 -21.12
N GLY A 147 -54.08 10.73 -22.22
CA GLY A 147 -54.36 12.17 -22.25
C GLY A 147 -53.17 13.10 -21.98
N ARG A 148 -51.96 12.56 -21.74
CA ARG A 148 -50.73 13.36 -21.57
C ARG A 148 -50.06 13.77 -22.88
N VAL A 149 -50.41 13.13 -23.99
CA VAL A 149 -49.90 13.41 -25.33
C VAL A 149 -51.10 13.76 -26.21
N GLN A 150 -51.04 14.89 -26.91
CA GLN A 150 -52.13 15.36 -27.77
C GLN A 150 -51.56 15.99 -29.04
N ARG A 151 -51.98 15.50 -30.21
CA ARG A 151 -51.73 16.16 -31.50
C ARG A 151 -52.57 17.43 -31.60
N LEU A 152 -51.92 18.59 -31.71
CA LEU A 152 -52.60 19.89 -31.90
C LEU A 152 -52.72 20.25 -33.40
N HIS A 153 -51.70 19.92 -34.17
CA HIS A 153 -51.62 20.15 -35.61
C HIS A 153 -50.74 19.08 -36.26
N ARG A 154 -50.77 18.91 -37.60
CA ARG A 154 -49.93 17.93 -38.33
C ARG A 154 -48.44 18.05 -37.99
N HIS A 155 -47.98 19.27 -37.75
CA HIS A 155 -46.58 19.58 -37.41
C HIS A 155 -46.36 19.93 -35.93
N MET A 156 -47.33 19.71 -35.04
CA MET A 156 -47.23 20.12 -33.63
C MET A 156 -47.87 19.13 -32.65
N LEU A 157 -47.10 18.74 -31.63
CA LEU A 157 -47.49 17.83 -30.56
C LEU A 157 -47.40 18.52 -29.19
N LEU A 158 -48.42 18.35 -28.36
CA LEU A 158 -48.44 18.80 -26.98
C LEU A 158 -48.14 17.63 -26.04
N ILE A 159 -47.13 17.77 -25.20
CA ILE A 159 -46.74 16.77 -24.19
C ILE A 159 -46.85 17.40 -22.81
N ARG A 160 -47.77 16.92 -21.97
CA ARG A 160 -48.01 17.45 -20.62
C ARG A 160 -47.05 16.86 -19.58
N LYS A 161 -45.73 17.03 -19.79
CA LYS A 161 -44.64 16.61 -18.89
C LYS A 161 -43.32 17.29 -19.29
N SER A 162 -42.69 18.07 -18.41
CA SER A 162 -41.51 18.91 -18.72
C SER A 162 -40.24 18.61 -17.94
N SER A 163 -40.14 17.49 -17.20
CA SER A 163 -38.91 17.22 -16.43
C SER A 163 -37.68 17.10 -17.35
N PRO A 164 -36.52 17.67 -16.99
CA PRO A 164 -35.27 17.51 -17.77
C PRO A 164 -34.95 16.05 -18.09
N ASP A 165 -35.05 15.19 -17.07
CA ASP A 165 -34.90 13.72 -17.19
C ASP A 165 -35.82 13.11 -18.25
N PHE A 166 -37.01 13.67 -18.47
CA PHE A 166 -37.93 13.16 -19.50
C PHE A 166 -37.43 13.45 -20.91
N ARG A 167 -36.87 14.64 -21.15
CA ARG A 167 -36.34 15.01 -22.47
C ARG A 167 -35.09 14.21 -22.84
N GLU A 168 -34.29 13.86 -21.84
CA GLU A 168 -33.00 13.18 -22.04
C GLU A 168 -33.06 11.66 -21.94
N ARG A 169 -33.97 11.10 -21.13
CA ARG A 169 -33.97 9.65 -20.81
C ARG A 169 -35.14 8.88 -21.41
N VAL A 170 -36.15 9.56 -21.94
CA VAL A 170 -37.27 8.89 -22.61
C VAL A 170 -36.99 8.76 -24.10
N GLY A 171 -36.70 7.54 -24.54
CA GLY A 171 -36.62 7.20 -25.95
C GLY A 171 -37.96 7.38 -26.68
N VAL A 172 -37.91 7.73 -27.96
CA VAL A 172 -39.05 7.93 -28.88
C VAL A 172 -38.90 7.06 -30.14
N GLY A 173 -38.27 5.90 -29.97
CA GLY A 173 -38.04 4.91 -31.02
C GLY A 173 -36.70 5.04 -31.74
N PHE A 174 -36.40 4.05 -32.59
CA PHE A 174 -35.18 4.04 -33.41
C PHE A 174 -35.44 4.71 -34.77
N SER A 175 -34.43 5.38 -35.32
CA SER A 175 -34.51 5.98 -36.65
C SER A 175 -34.29 4.95 -37.77
N PRO A 176 -35.27 4.71 -38.66
CA PRO A 176 -35.08 3.86 -39.84
C PRO A 176 -33.96 4.38 -40.74
N GLU A 177 -33.87 5.70 -40.89
CA GLU A 177 -32.84 6.37 -41.67
C GLU A 177 -31.42 6.01 -41.19
N TYR A 178 -31.19 6.01 -39.87
CA TYR A 178 -29.88 5.67 -39.30
C TYR A 178 -29.58 4.18 -39.37
N LEU A 179 -30.61 3.32 -39.24
CA LEU A 179 -30.47 1.88 -39.46
C LEU A 179 -30.04 1.58 -40.89
N ASP A 180 -30.67 2.21 -41.87
CA ASP A 180 -30.36 2.01 -43.29
C ASP A 180 -29.00 2.61 -43.65
N MET A 181 -28.66 3.78 -43.11
CA MET A 181 -27.35 4.40 -43.30
C MET A 181 -26.22 3.49 -42.79
N ALA A 182 -26.38 2.88 -41.62
CA ALA A 182 -25.40 1.93 -41.08
C ALA A 182 -25.26 0.68 -41.96
N ARG A 183 -26.37 0.15 -42.47
CA ARG A 183 -26.37 -1.00 -43.38
C ARG A 183 -25.76 -0.69 -44.74
N GLN A 184 -26.02 0.48 -45.30
CA GLN A 184 -25.41 0.93 -46.55
C GLN A 184 -23.90 1.10 -46.40
N ALA A 185 -23.45 1.62 -45.24
CA ALA A 185 -22.05 1.62 -44.86
C ALA A 185 -21.52 0.19 -44.57
N GLY A 186 -22.35 -0.85 -44.53
CA GLY A 186 -22.05 -2.24 -44.21
C GLY A 186 -21.52 -2.47 -42.79
N LEU A 187 -21.98 -1.66 -41.85
CA LEU A 187 -21.77 -1.82 -40.42
C LEU A 187 -22.95 -2.60 -39.82
N GLY A 188 -22.66 -3.45 -38.83
CA GLY A 188 -23.70 -4.04 -37.99
C GLY A 188 -24.34 -3.00 -37.06
N VAL A 189 -25.56 -3.26 -36.58
CA VAL A 189 -26.23 -2.38 -35.62
C VAL A 189 -26.38 -3.09 -34.28
N VAL A 190 -25.87 -2.49 -33.21
CA VAL A 190 -26.12 -2.87 -31.84
C VAL A 190 -27.10 -1.87 -31.25
N ILE A 191 -28.32 -2.31 -30.93
CA ILE A 191 -29.36 -1.42 -30.40
C ILE A 191 -29.21 -1.24 -28.89
N ARG A 192 -29.37 -0.02 -28.41
CA ARG A 192 -29.36 0.34 -26.99
C ARG A 192 -30.75 0.80 -26.58
N VAL A 193 -31.39 0.02 -25.71
CA VAL A 193 -32.76 0.26 -25.27
C VAL A 193 -32.77 0.91 -23.88
N PHE A 194 -33.60 1.92 -23.69
CA PHE A 194 -33.77 2.57 -22.38
C PHE A 194 -34.76 1.81 -21.50
N ASN A 195 -34.68 2.02 -20.18
CA ASN A 195 -35.67 1.52 -19.24
C ASN A 195 -36.70 2.61 -18.94
N TYR A 196 -37.96 2.22 -18.78
CA TYR A 196 -39.07 3.12 -18.49
C TYR A 196 -39.75 2.63 -17.19
N PRO A 197 -39.49 3.29 -16.06
CA PRO A 197 -40.08 2.87 -14.78
C PRO A 197 -41.60 2.97 -14.79
N GLY A 198 -42.29 1.98 -14.23
CA GLY A 198 -43.75 2.00 -14.07
C GLY A 198 -44.57 1.57 -15.29
N LEU A 199 -43.95 0.95 -16.31
CA LEU A 199 -44.68 0.38 -17.45
C LEU A 199 -45.51 -0.85 -17.06
N GLU A 200 -46.72 -0.91 -17.61
CA GLU A 200 -47.57 -2.11 -17.61
C GLU A 200 -47.06 -3.17 -18.60
N ALA A 201 -47.41 -4.44 -18.37
CA ALA A 201 -46.93 -5.56 -19.18
C ALA A 201 -47.34 -5.46 -20.66
N GLU A 202 -48.53 -4.92 -20.94
CA GLU A 202 -49.06 -4.78 -22.30
C GLU A 202 -48.31 -3.70 -23.10
N ALA A 203 -48.10 -2.53 -22.51
CA ALA A 203 -47.31 -1.44 -23.11
C ALA A 203 -45.86 -1.89 -23.36
N LEU A 204 -45.28 -2.65 -22.42
CA LEU A 204 -43.95 -3.22 -22.56
C LEU A 204 -43.84 -4.20 -23.74
N GLN A 205 -44.85 -5.04 -23.97
CA GLN A 205 -44.89 -5.94 -25.13
C GLN A 205 -44.98 -5.17 -26.45
N GLN A 206 -45.73 -4.06 -26.49
CA GLN A 206 -45.77 -3.20 -27.69
C GLN A 206 -44.41 -2.55 -27.96
N ILE A 207 -43.73 -2.04 -26.93
CA ILE A 207 -42.37 -1.51 -27.05
C ILE A 207 -41.43 -2.60 -27.58
N ILE A 208 -41.47 -3.81 -27.02
CA ILE A 208 -40.62 -4.91 -27.47
C ILE A 208 -40.93 -5.30 -28.91
N ARG A 209 -42.19 -5.29 -29.36
CA ARG A 209 -42.58 -5.54 -30.76
C ARG A 209 -42.11 -4.43 -31.71
N SER A 210 -42.07 -3.19 -31.25
CA SER A 210 -41.58 -2.05 -32.03
C SER A 210 -40.06 -2.04 -32.25
N LEU A 211 -39.30 -2.86 -31.49
CA LEU A 211 -37.85 -2.96 -31.69
C LEU A 211 -37.51 -3.48 -33.10
N PRO A 212 -36.36 -3.07 -33.68
CA PRO A 212 -35.91 -3.57 -34.98
C PRO A 212 -35.84 -5.10 -35.02
N ASP A 213 -35.97 -5.68 -36.22
CA ASP A 213 -35.96 -7.13 -36.37
C ASP A 213 -34.62 -7.73 -35.87
N PRO A 214 -34.63 -8.80 -35.05
CA PRO A 214 -33.44 -9.47 -34.54
C PRO A 214 -32.46 -9.93 -35.63
N GLY A 215 -32.96 -10.31 -36.82
CA GLY A 215 -32.13 -10.68 -37.95
C GLY A 215 -31.33 -9.50 -38.49
N SER A 216 -31.83 -8.29 -38.29
CA SER A 216 -31.31 -7.04 -38.83
C SER A 216 -30.41 -6.25 -37.87
N VAL A 217 -30.20 -6.79 -36.66
CA VAL A 217 -29.30 -6.25 -35.63
C VAL A 217 -28.29 -7.32 -35.19
N SER A 218 -27.14 -6.88 -34.69
CA SER A 218 -26.10 -7.74 -34.15
C SER A 218 -26.39 -8.15 -32.71
N ALA A 219 -26.76 -7.18 -31.85
CA ALA A 219 -27.08 -7.41 -30.45
C ALA A 219 -27.97 -6.30 -29.85
N LEU A 220 -28.58 -6.61 -28.70
CA LEU A 220 -29.33 -5.68 -27.86
C LEU A 220 -28.54 -5.40 -26.58
N LEU A 221 -28.35 -4.13 -26.25
CA LEU A 221 -27.78 -3.62 -25.01
C LEU A 221 -28.81 -2.77 -24.26
N PHE A 222 -28.63 -2.65 -22.95
CA PHE A 222 -29.42 -1.72 -22.13
C PHE A 222 -28.60 -0.46 -21.88
N ALA A 223 -29.21 0.70 -22.11
CA ALA A 223 -28.52 1.99 -22.06
C ALA A 223 -28.24 2.48 -20.63
N GLU A 224 -29.06 2.10 -19.66
CA GLU A 224 -29.02 2.62 -18.28
C GLU A 224 -28.49 1.60 -17.25
N GLU A 225 -28.48 1.99 -15.97
CA GLU A 225 -28.15 1.14 -14.82
C GLU A 225 -29.20 0.04 -14.55
N GLU A 226 -30.37 0.14 -15.17
CA GLU A 226 -31.45 -0.84 -15.05
C GLU A 226 -31.81 -1.40 -16.42
N ILE A 227 -32.12 -2.70 -16.48
CA ILE A 227 -32.67 -3.30 -17.70
C ILE A 227 -34.13 -2.92 -17.89
N LEU A 228 -34.59 -3.00 -19.13
CA LEU A 228 -35.99 -2.74 -19.49
C LEU A 228 -36.95 -3.62 -18.66
N GLY A 229 -37.89 -2.98 -17.97
CA GLY A 229 -38.94 -3.66 -17.20
C GLY A 229 -38.57 -3.97 -15.74
N ASN A 230 -37.38 -3.59 -15.26
CA ASN A 230 -36.92 -3.90 -13.90
C ASN A 230 -37.88 -3.43 -12.78
N ARG A 231 -38.46 -2.23 -12.90
CA ARG A 231 -39.42 -1.63 -11.96
C ARG A 231 -40.86 -1.71 -12.50
N GLY A 232 -41.32 -2.93 -12.75
CA GLY A 232 -42.63 -3.20 -13.34
C GLY A 232 -42.72 -4.65 -13.78
N ALA A 233 -42.91 -4.89 -15.07
CA ALA A 233 -43.15 -6.21 -15.65
C ALA A 233 -41.86 -6.90 -16.20
N LEU A 234 -40.87 -7.14 -15.34
CA LEU A 234 -39.57 -7.71 -15.75
C LEU A 234 -39.70 -9.07 -16.44
N ASP A 235 -40.51 -9.99 -15.92
CA ASP A 235 -40.69 -11.31 -16.53
C ASP A 235 -41.34 -11.23 -17.93
N ALA A 236 -42.21 -10.26 -18.16
CA ALA A 236 -42.79 -10.00 -19.48
C ALA A 236 -41.73 -9.48 -20.46
N ALA A 237 -40.84 -8.58 -20.01
CA ALA A 237 -39.69 -8.14 -20.82
C ALA A 237 -38.76 -9.28 -21.21
N ILE A 238 -38.39 -10.12 -20.23
CA ILE A 238 -37.52 -11.28 -20.46
C ILE A 238 -38.15 -12.22 -21.51
N THR A 239 -39.45 -12.48 -21.38
CA THR A 239 -40.19 -13.36 -22.30
C THR A 239 -40.24 -12.78 -23.71
N GLY A 240 -40.57 -11.50 -23.87
CA GLY A 240 -40.63 -10.85 -25.18
C GLY A 240 -39.26 -10.79 -25.88
N ILE A 241 -38.19 -10.50 -25.15
CA ILE A 241 -36.81 -10.50 -25.70
C ILE A 241 -36.42 -11.92 -26.14
N TYR A 242 -36.79 -12.93 -25.35
CA TYR A 242 -36.52 -14.34 -25.65
C TYR A 242 -37.25 -14.86 -26.89
N GLU A 243 -38.55 -14.57 -27.01
CA GLU A 243 -39.41 -15.01 -28.11
C GLU A 243 -38.97 -14.41 -29.44
N ARG A 244 -38.65 -13.10 -29.46
CA ARG A 244 -38.10 -12.45 -30.65
C ARG A 244 -36.71 -12.98 -31.00
N GLY A 245 -35.91 -13.38 -30.01
CA GLY A 245 -34.64 -14.04 -30.25
C GLY A 245 -33.44 -13.13 -30.39
N PHE A 246 -33.45 -12.00 -29.69
CA PHE A 246 -32.30 -11.09 -29.64
C PHE A 246 -31.08 -11.72 -28.97
N ARG A 247 -29.89 -11.43 -29.51
CA ARG A 247 -28.60 -11.64 -28.83
C ARG A 247 -28.41 -10.51 -27.83
N VAL A 248 -28.42 -10.83 -26.54
CA VAL A 248 -28.29 -9.82 -25.47
C VAL A 248 -26.81 -9.61 -25.15
N GLY A 249 -26.39 -8.35 -25.05
CA GLY A 249 -25.05 -8.00 -24.59
C GLY A 249 -25.01 -7.67 -23.10
N TRP A 250 -24.01 -8.20 -22.41
CA TRP A 250 -23.76 -8.00 -20.98
C TRP A 250 -22.47 -7.23 -20.78
N VAL A 251 -22.59 -5.97 -20.31
CA VAL A 251 -21.46 -5.08 -20.07
C VAL A 251 -20.73 -5.50 -18.80
N GLU A 252 -19.43 -5.75 -18.89
CA GLU A 252 -18.62 -6.13 -17.72
C GLU A 252 -18.23 -4.95 -16.84
N PHE A 253 -18.09 -5.21 -15.54
CA PHE A 253 -17.84 -4.20 -14.48
C PHE A 253 -18.96 -3.18 -14.27
N HIS A 254 -20.13 -3.44 -14.84
CA HIS A 254 -21.34 -2.65 -14.61
C HIS A 254 -22.43 -3.56 -14.05
N ASP A 255 -22.79 -3.37 -12.79
CA ASP A 255 -23.87 -4.12 -12.16
C ASP A 255 -25.21 -3.50 -12.57
N GLN A 256 -25.79 -3.97 -13.67
CA GLN A 256 -27.11 -3.55 -14.12
C GLN A 256 -28.20 -4.26 -13.32
N GLN A 257 -29.12 -3.49 -12.73
CA GLN A 257 -30.24 -4.06 -11.97
C GLN A 257 -31.15 -4.86 -12.89
N GLY A 258 -31.60 -6.03 -12.42
CA GLY A 258 -32.44 -6.97 -13.18
C GLY A 258 -31.66 -7.90 -14.11
N MET A 259 -30.42 -7.55 -14.50
CA MET A 259 -29.58 -8.38 -15.40
C MET A 259 -29.35 -9.81 -14.89
N PRO A 260 -29.08 -10.09 -13.59
CA PRO A 260 -28.89 -11.46 -13.13
C PRO A 260 -30.11 -12.37 -13.40
N ARG A 261 -31.34 -11.85 -13.23
CA ARG A 261 -32.56 -12.61 -13.51
C ARG A 261 -32.73 -12.89 -15.01
N LEU A 262 -32.41 -11.93 -15.87
CA LEU A 262 -32.39 -12.09 -17.33
C LEU A 262 -31.39 -13.18 -17.74
N LEU A 263 -30.15 -13.14 -17.22
CA LEU A 263 -29.11 -14.11 -17.51
C LEU A 263 -29.51 -15.53 -17.06
N ASP A 264 -30.10 -15.68 -15.87
CA ASP A 264 -30.55 -16.98 -15.36
C ASP A 264 -31.66 -17.60 -16.24
N ARG A 265 -32.59 -16.79 -16.75
CA ARG A 265 -33.67 -17.25 -17.64
C ARG A 265 -33.19 -17.59 -19.06
N LEU A 266 -32.18 -16.86 -19.56
CA LEU A 266 -31.61 -17.08 -20.90
C LEU A 266 -30.51 -18.14 -20.94
N LYS A 267 -30.04 -18.62 -19.78
CA LYS A 267 -28.96 -19.61 -19.64
C LYS A 267 -29.20 -20.85 -20.51
N GLY A 268 -28.30 -21.10 -21.45
CA GLY A 268 -28.30 -22.28 -22.31
C GLY A 268 -29.34 -22.28 -23.44
N ARG A 269 -30.10 -21.19 -23.65
CA ARG A 269 -31.16 -21.13 -24.67
C ARG A 269 -30.89 -20.11 -25.80
N ARG A 270 -30.11 -19.05 -25.55
CA ARG A 270 -29.73 -18.03 -26.55
C ARG A 270 -28.28 -17.56 -26.34
N PRO A 271 -27.58 -17.11 -27.40
CA PRO A 271 -26.22 -16.57 -27.28
C PRO A 271 -26.24 -15.20 -26.59
N ILE A 272 -25.44 -15.05 -25.55
CA ILE A 272 -25.20 -13.78 -24.85
C ILE A 272 -23.76 -13.37 -25.12
N VAL A 273 -23.57 -12.09 -25.43
CA VAL A 273 -22.26 -11.54 -25.74
C VAL A 273 -21.76 -10.70 -24.58
N ARG A 274 -20.56 -11.00 -24.09
CA ARG A 274 -19.92 -10.14 -23.09
C ARG A 274 -19.29 -8.94 -23.78
N VAL A 275 -19.55 -7.76 -23.23
CA VAL A 275 -19.16 -6.47 -23.80
C VAL A 275 -18.19 -5.77 -22.87
N HIS A 276 -17.04 -5.34 -23.39
CA HIS A 276 -16.17 -4.41 -22.66
C HIS A 276 -16.52 -2.97 -23.03
N SER A 277 -16.74 -2.12 -22.04
CA SER A 277 -16.81 -0.67 -22.21
C SER A 277 -15.95 0.00 -21.14
N ILE A 278 -15.29 1.10 -21.51
CA ILE A 278 -14.80 2.07 -20.54
C ILE A 278 -15.94 3.07 -20.32
N SER A 279 -16.23 3.44 -19.06
CA SER A 279 -17.27 4.43 -18.79
C SER A 279 -16.81 5.83 -19.21
N ARG A 280 -17.75 6.73 -19.53
CA ARG A 280 -17.41 8.08 -19.97
C ARG A 280 -16.56 8.82 -18.94
N ARG A 281 -17.00 8.81 -17.68
CA ARG A 281 -16.27 9.41 -16.55
C ARG A 281 -14.86 8.86 -16.40
N GLU A 282 -14.70 7.54 -16.53
CA GLU A 282 -13.39 6.91 -16.40
C GLU A 282 -12.45 7.27 -17.56
N LEU A 283 -12.97 7.33 -18.80
CA LEU A 283 -12.21 7.70 -19.99
C LEU A 283 -11.66 9.13 -19.86
N ASP A 284 -12.51 10.08 -19.47
CA ASP A 284 -12.17 11.50 -19.36
C ASP A 284 -11.25 11.80 -18.15
N GLU A 285 -11.45 11.12 -17.01
CA GLU A 285 -10.69 11.42 -15.78
C GLU A 285 -9.35 10.67 -15.68
N ALA A 286 -9.27 9.41 -16.12
CA ALA A 286 -8.19 8.49 -15.72
C ALA A 286 -7.37 7.89 -16.87
N TYR A 287 -7.81 8.02 -18.12
CA TYR A 287 -7.19 7.32 -19.25
C TYR A 287 -6.53 8.26 -20.26
N THR A 288 -5.39 7.80 -20.77
CA THR A 288 -4.77 8.31 -22.00
C THR A 288 -5.00 7.29 -23.12
N VAL A 289 -4.85 7.70 -24.38
CA VAL A 289 -5.02 6.81 -25.54
C VAL A 289 -4.25 5.48 -25.38
N PRO A 290 -2.94 5.44 -25.05
CA PRO A 290 -2.23 4.17 -24.90
C PRO A 290 -2.78 3.30 -23.76
N ARG A 291 -3.21 3.89 -22.64
CA ARG A 291 -3.82 3.13 -21.53
C ARG A 291 -5.18 2.55 -21.93
N ALA A 292 -5.97 3.30 -22.72
CA ALA A 292 -7.27 2.85 -23.18
C ALA A 292 -7.12 1.70 -24.19
N VAL A 293 -6.23 1.86 -25.18
CA VAL A 293 -5.89 0.81 -26.16
C VAL A 293 -5.44 -0.47 -25.45
N ALA A 294 -4.47 -0.38 -24.54
CA ALA A 294 -3.97 -1.53 -23.79
C ALA A 294 -5.07 -2.22 -22.97
N ARG A 295 -6.06 -1.47 -22.46
CA ARG A 295 -7.20 -2.02 -21.74
C ARG A 295 -8.15 -2.78 -22.66
N TYR A 296 -8.53 -2.21 -23.80
CA TYR A 296 -9.39 -2.87 -24.81
C TYR A 296 -8.74 -4.14 -25.34
N VAL A 297 -7.46 -4.07 -25.73
CA VAL A 297 -6.69 -5.22 -26.23
C VAL A 297 -6.60 -6.32 -25.18
N ARG A 298 -6.32 -5.97 -23.91
CA ARG A 298 -6.31 -6.94 -22.80
C ARG A 298 -7.68 -7.58 -22.56
N ALA A 299 -8.76 -6.83 -22.75
CA ALA A 299 -10.12 -7.33 -22.61
C ALA A 299 -10.38 -8.50 -23.59
N VAL A 300 -9.85 -8.42 -24.80
CA VAL A 300 -9.89 -9.51 -25.78
C VAL A 300 -8.84 -10.59 -25.47
N ARG A 301 -7.57 -10.21 -25.37
CA ARG A 301 -6.44 -11.15 -25.24
C ARG A 301 -6.54 -12.03 -23.99
N ASP A 302 -6.83 -11.42 -22.84
CA ASP A 302 -6.77 -12.11 -21.55
C ASP A 302 -8.12 -12.72 -21.15
N ARG A 303 -9.24 -12.26 -21.73
CA ARG A 303 -10.61 -12.62 -21.28
C ARG A 303 -11.57 -13.01 -22.41
N ARG A 304 -11.10 -13.05 -23.67
CA ARG A 304 -11.85 -13.47 -24.86
C ARG A 304 -13.23 -12.83 -24.95
N LEU A 305 -13.27 -11.51 -24.74
CA LEU A 305 -14.46 -10.71 -24.98
C LEU A 305 -14.67 -10.55 -26.48
N LYS A 306 -15.93 -10.65 -26.88
CA LYS A 306 -16.35 -10.71 -28.28
C LYS A 306 -16.82 -9.37 -28.82
N MET A 307 -17.11 -8.44 -27.93
CA MET A 307 -17.62 -7.12 -28.28
C MET A 307 -16.91 -6.05 -27.47
N LEU A 308 -16.37 -5.06 -28.15
CA LEU A 308 -15.75 -3.88 -27.57
C LEU A 308 -16.61 -2.67 -27.88
N TYR A 309 -17.22 -2.10 -26.85
CA TYR A 309 -17.95 -0.84 -26.95
C TYR A 309 -16.96 0.31 -26.73
N ILE A 310 -16.66 1.02 -27.81
CA ILE A 310 -15.63 2.04 -27.90
C ILE A 310 -16.30 3.41 -27.91
N ARG A 311 -15.93 4.22 -26.93
CA ARG A 311 -16.31 5.63 -26.80
C ARG A 311 -15.21 6.53 -27.36
N CYS A 312 -15.61 7.69 -27.84
CA CYS A 312 -14.73 8.70 -28.42
C CYS A 312 -14.14 9.61 -27.35
N PHE A 313 -12.92 10.08 -27.59
CA PHE A 313 -12.28 11.15 -26.84
C PHE A 313 -12.73 12.51 -27.40
N PHE A 314 -13.15 13.40 -26.50
CA PHE A 314 -13.51 14.80 -26.85
C PHE A 314 -12.49 15.80 -26.31
N GLN A 315 -11.54 15.35 -25.49
CA GLN A 315 -10.48 16.16 -24.90
C GLN A 315 -9.31 15.23 -24.51
N ASP A 316 -8.07 15.71 -24.64
CA ASP A 316 -6.88 15.06 -24.09
C ASP A 316 -6.20 16.03 -23.10
N LYS A 317 -6.00 15.57 -21.85
CA LYS A 317 -5.40 16.37 -20.78
C LYS A 317 -3.99 16.87 -21.09
N LYS A 318 -3.30 16.28 -22.07
CA LYS A 318 -1.88 16.58 -22.38
C LYS A 318 -1.69 17.35 -23.69
N LYS A 319 -2.66 17.29 -24.61
CA LYS A 319 -2.52 17.87 -25.95
C LYS A 319 -3.86 18.38 -26.45
N PHE A 320 -3.85 19.57 -27.06
CA PHE A 320 -4.98 20.04 -27.84
C PHE A 320 -5.15 19.12 -29.07
N ILE A 321 -6.37 18.63 -29.29
CA ILE A 321 -6.69 17.79 -30.44
C ILE A 321 -7.16 18.72 -31.55
N GLY A 322 -6.46 18.74 -32.67
CA GLY A 322 -6.79 19.62 -33.80
C GLY A 322 -8.03 19.18 -34.59
N ASP A 323 -8.08 17.90 -34.97
CA ASP A 323 -9.23 17.27 -35.67
C ASP A 323 -9.71 16.09 -34.82
N LEU A 324 -10.87 16.24 -34.18
CA LEU A 324 -11.41 15.21 -33.28
C LEU A 324 -11.84 13.95 -34.03
N VAL A 325 -12.31 14.06 -35.28
CA VAL A 325 -12.75 12.91 -36.07
C VAL A 325 -11.53 12.05 -36.44
N GLN A 326 -10.52 12.64 -37.07
CA GLN A 326 -9.30 11.91 -37.45
C GLN A 326 -8.59 11.32 -36.24
N PHE A 327 -8.55 12.04 -35.12
CA PHE A 327 -7.98 11.54 -33.87
C PHE A 327 -8.68 10.26 -33.38
N ASN A 328 -10.01 10.27 -33.34
CA ASN A 328 -10.78 9.10 -32.90
C ASN A 328 -10.73 7.94 -33.90
N MET A 329 -10.65 8.24 -35.20
CA MET A 329 -10.43 7.23 -36.24
C MET A 329 -9.05 6.57 -36.11
N ALA A 330 -8.00 7.35 -35.86
CA ALA A 330 -6.66 6.82 -35.59
C ALA A 330 -6.60 6.02 -34.28
N TYR A 331 -7.34 6.44 -33.26
CA TYR A 331 -7.49 5.69 -32.01
C TYR A 331 -8.15 4.33 -32.23
N LEU A 332 -9.25 4.27 -32.98
CA LEU A 332 -9.89 3.00 -33.37
C LEU A 332 -8.91 2.13 -34.19
N GLY A 333 -8.26 2.71 -35.20
CA GLY A 333 -7.28 2.01 -36.02
C GLY A 333 -6.12 1.44 -35.21
N HIS A 334 -5.70 2.13 -34.13
CA HIS A 334 -4.68 1.62 -33.21
C HIS A 334 -5.16 0.38 -32.45
N ILE A 335 -6.39 0.39 -31.93
CA ILE A 335 -7.00 -0.79 -31.28
C ILE A 335 -7.04 -1.97 -32.26
N VAL A 336 -7.54 -1.74 -33.48
CA VAL A 336 -7.71 -2.78 -34.50
C VAL A 336 -6.36 -3.36 -34.92
N ARG A 337 -5.34 -2.52 -35.12
CA ARG A 337 -3.98 -2.95 -35.45
C ARG A 337 -3.36 -3.81 -34.36
N GLU A 338 -3.42 -3.38 -33.10
CA GLU A 338 -2.91 -4.19 -31.98
C GLU A 338 -3.68 -5.52 -31.85
N LEU A 339 -5.01 -5.52 -32.02
CA LEU A 339 -5.79 -6.77 -32.05
C LEU A 339 -5.34 -7.70 -33.18
N GLY A 340 -5.05 -7.15 -34.36
CA GLY A 340 -4.51 -7.87 -35.51
C GLY A 340 -3.16 -8.51 -35.25
N GLU A 341 -2.24 -7.80 -34.57
CA GLU A 341 -0.94 -8.34 -34.15
C GLU A 341 -1.08 -9.57 -33.22
N TRP A 342 -2.15 -9.62 -32.42
CA TRP A 342 -2.49 -10.76 -31.58
C TRP A 342 -3.31 -11.86 -32.29
N GLY A 343 -3.55 -11.72 -33.60
CA GLY A 343 -4.24 -12.73 -34.44
C GLY A 343 -5.76 -12.65 -34.45
N PHE A 344 -6.34 -11.58 -33.90
CA PHE A 344 -7.78 -11.31 -33.94
C PHE A 344 -8.16 -10.58 -35.23
N ALA A 345 -9.39 -10.82 -35.71
CA ALA A 345 -9.95 -10.18 -36.88
C ALA A 345 -11.24 -9.41 -36.53
N ILE A 346 -11.51 -8.34 -37.26
CA ILE A 346 -12.75 -7.59 -37.12
C ILE A 346 -13.78 -8.16 -38.10
N PRO A 347 -14.97 -8.57 -37.63
CA PRO A 347 -15.99 -9.15 -38.49
C PRO A 347 -16.57 -8.09 -39.44
N ARG A 348 -16.84 -8.50 -40.68
CA ARG A 348 -17.43 -7.65 -41.73
C ARG A 348 -18.83 -8.11 -42.10
N THR A 349 -19.13 -9.40 -41.96
CA THR A 349 -20.45 -9.98 -42.23
C THR A 349 -21.21 -10.29 -40.94
N ASP A 350 -22.53 -10.45 -41.04
CA ASP A 350 -23.38 -10.80 -39.89
C ASP A 350 -23.07 -12.20 -39.33
N ASP A 351 -22.67 -13.14 -40.18
CA ASP A 351 -22.29 -14.50 -39.76
C ASP A 351 -21.01 -14.48 -38.91
N GLU A 352 -20.01 -13.67 -39.31
CA GLU A 352 -18.78 -13.49 -38.53
C GLU A 352 -19.07 -12.81 -37.18
N ARG A 353 -19.97 -11.82 -37.14
CA ARG A 353 -20.40 -11.14 -35.90
C ARG A 353 -21.08 -12.11 -34.92
N ARG A 354 -21.84 -13.08 -35.45
CA ARG A 354 -22.61 -14.06 -34.68
C ARG A 354 -21.81 -15.32 -34.33
N GLN A 355 -20.60 -15.48 -34.85
CA GLN A 355 -19.80 -16.68 -34.63
C GLN A 355 -19.37 -16.83 -33.17
N GLU A 356 -19.78 -17.94 -32.55
CA GLU A 356 -19.41 -18.30 -31.17
C GLU A 356 -18.88 -19.74 -31.09
N PRO A 357 -17.60 -19.97 -31.44
CA PRO A 357 -16.98 -21.29 -31.48
C PRO A 357 -16.96 -22.00 -30.12
N ARG A 358 -17.12 -21.28 -29.00
CA ARG A 358 -17.14 -21.89 -27.66
C ARG A 358 -18.30 -22.87 -27.47
N HIS A 359 -19.37 -22.77 -28.27
CA HIS A 359 -20.42 -23.78 -28.29
C HIS A 359 -19.94 -25.19 -28.72
N LEU A 360 -18.81 -25.29 -29.43
CA LEU A 360 -18.18 -26.57 -29.79
C LEU A 360 -17.81 -27.42 -28.58
N VAL A 361 -17.58 -26.79 -27.41
CA VAL A 361 -17.27 -27.53 -26.19
C VAL A 361 -18.49 -28.29 -25.67
N GLY A 362 -19.71 -27.80 -25.93
CA GLY A 362 -20.95 -28.46 -25.49
C GLY A 362 -21.10 -28.53 -23.96
N THR A 363 -22.00 -29.41 -23.52
CA THR A 363 -22.27 -29.70 -22.10
C THR A 363 -21.60 -31.01 -21.67
N LEU A 364 -21.18 -31.11 -20.41
CA LEU A 364 -20.60 -32.32 -19.84
C LEU A 364 -21.64 -33.41 -19.68
N SER A 365 -21.32 -34.61 -20.16
CA SER A 365 -22.13 -35.80 -19.90
C SER A 365 -22.11 -36.14 -18.42
N ARG A 366 -23.16 -36.85 -17.97
CA ARG A 366 -23.28 -37.28 -16.57
C ARG A 366 -22.06 -38.10 -16.11
N GLY A 367 -21.56 -38.99 -16.98
CA GLY A 367 -20.38 -39.81 -16.70
C GLY A 367 -19.09 -39.00 -16.60
N GLU A 368 -18.89 -38.01 -17.47
CA GLU A 368 -17.72 -37.12 -17.40
C GLU A 368 -17.69 -36.31 -16.11
N ARG A 369 -18.83 -35.72 -15.70
CA ARG A 369 -18.93 -34.95 -14.45
C ARG A 369 -18.58 -35.81 -13.25
N LEU A 370 -19.17 -37.02 -13.17
CA LEU A 370 -18.91 -37.94 -12.07
C LEU A 370 -17.45 -38.39 -12.03
N ALA A 371 -16.86 -38.74 -13.18
CA ALA A 371 -15.47 -39.19 -13.25
C ALA A 371 -14.47 -38.11 -12.85
N ILE A 372 -14.63 -36.88 -13.36
CA ILE A 372 -13.78 -35.74 -13.00
C ILE A 372 -13.98 -35.35 -11.53
N GLY A 373 -15.23 -35.30 -11.07
CA GLY A 373 -15.58 -35.01 -9.68
C GLY A 373 -14.97 -36.01 -8.71
N LEU A 374 -15.03 -37.32 -9.02
CA LEU A 374 -14.39 -38.38 -8.24
C LEU A 374 -12.86 -38.19 -8.20
N ALA A 375 -12.22 -37.89 -9.33
CA ALA A 375 -10.78 -37.65 -9.40
C ALA A 375 -10.34 -36.47 -8.51
N LEU A 376 -11.14 -35.40 -8.42
CA LEU A 376 -10.90 -34.28 -7.50
C LEU A 376 -11.11 -34.66 -6.04
N LEU A 377 -12.16 -35.42 -5.72
CA LEU A 377 -12.44 -35.89 -4.36
C LEU A 377 -11.33 -36.81 -3.82
N LEU A 378 -10.70 -37.61 -4.69
CA LEU A 378 -9.52 -38.42 -4.33
C LEU A 378 -8.33 -37.60 -3.82
N GLY A 379 -8.29 -36.28 -4.08
CA GLY A 379 -7.30 -35.38 -3.49
C GLY A 379 -7.34 -35.37 -1.96
N VAL A 380 -8.51 -35.58 -1.33
CA VAL A 380 -8.67 -35.60 0.13
C VAL A 380 -7.96 -36.78 0.80
N PRO A 381 -8.27 -38.06 0.46
CA PRO A 381 -7.55 -39.18 1.05
C PRO A 381 -6.06 -39.18 0.70
N LEU A 382 -5.68 -38.65 -0.46
CA LEU A 382 -4.26 -38.44 -0.81
C LEU A 382 -3.60 -37.42 0.12
N ALA A 383 -4.23 -36.28 0.40
CA ALA A 383 -3.70 -35.27 1.32
C ALA A 383 -3.58 -35.82 2.75
N ILE A 384 -4.60 -36.55 3.23
CA ILE A 384 -4.58 -37.21 4.55
C ILE A 384 -3.49 -38.30 4.61
N GLY A 385 -3.32 -39.07 3.53
CA GLY A 385 -2.24 -40.05 3.39
C GLY A 385 -0.86 -39.40 3.45
N ALA A 386 -0.65 -38.35 2.65
CA ALA A 386 0.58 -37.57 2.62
C ALA A 386 0.90 -36.99 4.01
N ALA A 387 -0.09 -36.41 4.71
CA ALA A 387 0.09 -35.89 6.07
C ALA A 387 0.57 -36.93 7.09
N ARG A 388 0.28 -38.22 6.85
CA ARG A 388 0.60 -39.36 7.73
C ARG A 388 1.73 -40.24 7.18
N ASP A 389 2.45 -39.77 6.16
CA ASP A 389 3.49 -40.50 5.42
C ASP A 389 3.09 -41.94 5.02
N ARG A 390 1.84 -42.11 4.57
CA ARG A 390 1.31 -43.42 4.16
C ARG A 390 0.43 -43.28 2.94
N TRP A 391 0.35 -44.34 2.14
CA TRP A 391 -0.65 -44.41 1.08
C TRP A 391 -2.07 -44.52 1.71
N PRO A 392 -3.10 -43.88 1.14
CA PRO A 392 -4.47 -44.05 1.61
C PRO A 392 -4.88 -45.53 1.61
N PRO A 393 -5.40 -46.07 2.72
CA PRO A 393 -5.89 -47.44 2.76
C PRO A 393 -7.09 -47.60 1.82
N ALA A 394 -7.32 -48.82 1.31
CA ALA A 394 -8.41 -49.11 0.38
C ALA A 394 -9.78 -48.62 0.89
N ARG A 395 -10.04 -48.73 2.21
CA ARG A 395 -11.28 -48.22 2.84
C ARG A 395 -11.51 -46.72 2.61
N ASP A 396 -10.46 -45.89 2.61
CA ASP A 396 -10.58 -44.43 2.46
C ASP A 396 -10.87 -44.11 0.98
N LEU A 397 -10.35 -44.91 0.04
CA LEU A 397 -10.69 -44.84 -1.39
C LEU A 397 -12.14 -45.28 -1.65
N PHE A 398 -12.57 -46.40 -1.07
CA PHE A 398 -13.97 -46.87 -1.16
C PHE A 398 -14.95 -45.88 -0.53
N LEU A 399 -14.60 -45.28 0.61
CA LEU A 399 -15.40 -44.22 1.22
C LEU A 399 -15.52 -43.01 0.29
N THR A 400 -14.44 -42.64 -0.41
CA THR A 400 -14.48 -41.53 -1.37
C THR A 400 -15.42 -41.84 -2.53
N VAL A 401 -15.42 -43.08 -3.05
CA VAL A 401 -16.36 -43.54 -4.07
C VAL A 401 -17.80 -43.51 -3.55
N ALA A 402 -18.03 -44.00 -2.34
CA ALA A 402 -19.36 -43.99 -1.71
C ALA A 402 -19.88 -42.57 -1.48
N VAL A 403 -19.04 -41.65 -0.99
CA VAL A 403 -19.38 -40.24 -0.79
C VAL A 403 -19.65 -39.56 -2.14
N ALA A 404 -18.82 -39.81 -3.16
CA ALA A 404 -19.04 -39.28 -4.50
C ALA A 404 -20.36 -39.79 -5.11
N GLY A 405 -20.65 -41.08 -4.96
CA GLY A 405 -21.91 -41.69 -5.40
C GLY A 405 -23.12 -41.14 -4.66
N LEU A 406 -23.05 -41.01 -3.33
CA LEU A 406 -24.12 -40.42 -2.54
C LEU A 406 -24.35 -38.95 -2.88
N ALA A 407 -23.28 -38.16 -3.00
CA ALA A 407 -23.36 -36.76 -3.42
C ALA A 407 -23.96 -36.62 -4.82
N TRP A 408 -23.63 -37.54 -5.74
CA TRP A 408 -24.20 -37.58 -7.08
C TRP A 408 -25.70 -37.91 -7.08
N LEU A 409 -26.16 -38.77 -6.17
CA LEU A 409 -27.57 -39.14 -6.04
C LEU A 409 -28.41 -38.03 -5.38
N LEU A 410 -27.84 -37.32 -4.40
CA LEU A 410 -28.56 -36.32 -3.61
C LEU A 410 -28.52 -34.90 -4.18
N LEU A 411 -27.44 -34.53 -4.89
CA LEU A 411 -27.22 -33.15 -5.33
C LEU A 411 -27.58 -32.97 -6.81
N PRO A 412 -28.18 -31.82 -7.19
CA PRO A 412 -28.24 -31.39 -8.57
C PRO A 412 -26.84 -31.32 -9.19
N ALA A 413 -26.74 -31.60 -10.49
CA ALA A 413 -25.45 -31.70 -11.18
C ALA A 413 -24.59 -30.42 -11.08
N GLU A 414 -25.21 -29.23 -11.05
CA GLU A 414 -24.49 -27.96 -10.84
C GLU A 414 -23.90 -27.85 -9.42
N GLN A 415 -24.65 -28.29 -8.39
CA GLN A 415 -24.18 -28.29 -7.01
C GLN A 415 -23.07 -29.32 -6.81
N PHE A 416 -23.18 -30.51 -7.41
CA PHE A 416 -22.11 -31.51 -7.40
C PHE A 416 -20.81 -30.96 -8.02
N THR A 417 -20.91 -30.28 -9.17
CA THR A 417 -19.79 -29.63 -9.85
C THR A 417 -19.13 -28.57 -8.95
N MET A 418 -19.94 -27.74 -8.29
CA MET A 418 -19.46 -26.72 -7.35
C MET A 418 -18.73 -27.34 -6.15
N VAL A 419 -19.32 -28.35 -5.50
CA VAL A 419 -18.75 -28.98 -4.29
C VAL A 419 -17.44 -29.69 -4.64
N THR A 420 -17.43 -30.53 -5.67
CA THR A 420 -16.22 -31.27 -6.07
C THR A 420 -15.10 -30.36 -6.57
N GLY A 421 -15.45 -29.30 -7.31
CA GLY A 421 -14.52 -28.24 -7.71
C GLY A 421 -13.89 -27.51 -6.51
N LEU A 422 -14.71 -27.14 -5.52
CA LEU A 422 -14.24 -26.51 -4.28
C LEU A 422 -13.36 -27.45 -3.45
N THR A 423 -13.76 -28.71 -3.29
CA THR A 423 -12.95 -29.72 -2.60
C THR A 423 -11.61 -29.91 -3.29
N GLY A 424 -11.57 -29.99 -4.63
CA GLY A 424 -10.34 -30.04 -5.40
C GLY A 424 -9.46 -28.81 -5.20
N ALA A 425 -10.05 -27.61 -5.26
CA ALA A 425 -9.35 -26.34 -5.08
C ALA A 425 -8.72 -26.20 -3.68
N VAL A 426 -9.26 -26.89 -2.67
CA VAL A 426 -8.68 -26.95 -1.32
C VAL A 426 -7.66 -28.09 -1.18
N ALA A 427 -8.03 -29.29 -1.61
CA ALA A 427 -7.26 -30.50 -1.36
C ALA A 427 -5.95 -30.54 -2.18
N VAL A 428 -5.95 -30.03 -3.41
CA VAL A 428 -4.77 -30.06 -4.29
C VAL A 428 -3.63 -29.19 -3.75
N PRO A 429 -3.82 -27.90 -3.39
CA PRO A 429 -2.75 -27.10 -2.79
C PRO A 429 -2.21 -27.71 -1.48
N VAL A 430 -3.07 -28.28 -0.65
CA VAL A 430 -2.64 -28.96 0.58
C VAL A 430 -1.81 -30.21 0.24
N LEU A 431 -2.29 -31.05 -0.68
CA LEU A 431 -1.60 -32.26 -1.13
C LEU A 431 -0.20 -31.95 -1.67
N THR A 432 -0.07 -30.95 -2.56
CA THR A 432 1.23 -30.58 -3.16
C THR A 432 2.28 -30.25 -2.09
N CYS A 433 1.93 -29.36 -1.14
CA CYS A 433 2.81 -28.96 -0.06
C CYS A 433 3.14 -30.12 0.88
N LEU A 434 2.14 -30.88 1.33
CA LEU A 434 2.35 -32.02 2.23
C LEU A 434 3.22 -33.10 1.59
N TRP A 435 2.96 -33.43 0.33
CA TRP A 435 3.72 -34.44 -0.40
C TRP A 435 5.17 -34.02 -0.63
N ALA A 436 5.40 -32.75 -0.96
CA ALA A 436 6.75 -32.21 -1.11
C ALA A 436 7.52 -32.24 0.23
N ILE A 437 6.91 -31.76 1.31
CA ILE A 437 7.55 -31.69 2.63
C ILE A 437 7.84 -33.09 3.18
N VAL A 438 6.82 -33.95 3.29
CA VAL A 438 6.97 -35.26 3.95
C VAL A 438 7.98 -36.16 3.21
N ARG A 439 8.05 -36.07 1.88
CA ARG A 439 9.07 -36.81 1.10
C ARG A 439 10.47 -36.22 1.25
N LEU A 440 10.60 -34.92 1.44
CA LEU A 440 11.88 -34.30 1.82
C LEU A 440 12.36 -34.84 3.18
N GLU A 441 11.44 -35.02 4.14
CA GLU A 441 11.78 -35.58 5.45
C GLU A 441 12.31 -37.02 5.34
N GLY A 442 11.62 -37.87 4.56
CA GLY A 442 12.01 -39.26 4.37
C GLY A 442 13.31 -39.48 3.60
N GLU A 443 13.73 -38.52 2.78
CA GLU A 443 14.99 -38.58 2.03
C GLU A 443 16.22 -38.16 2.86
N GLY A 444 16.02 -37.46 3.99
CA GLY A 444 17.12 -36.92 4.80
C GLY A 444 17.90 -35.80 4.11
N ALA A 445 18.95 -35.30 4.75
CA ALA A 445 19.83 -34.29 4.15
C ALA A 445 20.87 -34.96 3.24
N ALA A 446 20.95 -34.52 1.98
CA ALA A 446 21.96 -35.04 1.06
C ALA A 446 23.39 -34.70 1.54
N PRO A 447 24.34 -35.65 1.49
CA PRO A 447 25.72 -35.42 1.94
C PRO A 447 26.56 -34.61 0.94
N THR A 448 26.12 -34.49 -0.32
CA THR A 448 26.84 -33.79 -1.40
C THR A 448 26.00 -32.64 -1.98
N LEU A 449 26.68 -31.63 -2.53
CA LEU A 449 26.03 -30.48 -3.18
C LEU A 449 25.17 -30.92 -4.38
N ALA A 450 25.68 -31.85 -5.20
CA ALA A 450 24.94 -32.44 -6.32
C ALA A 450 23.68 -33.19 -5.83
N GLY A 451 23.78 -33.91 -4.71
CA GLY A 451 22.63 -34.57 -4.08
C GLY A 451 21.59 -33.58 -3.56
N ALA A 452 22.04 -32.47 -2.96
CA ALA A 452 21.15 -31.40 -2.48
C ALA A 452 20.42 -30.69 -3.64
N ALA A 453 21.11 -30.45 -4.76
CA ALA A 453 20.50 -29.91 -5.98
C ALA A 453 19.44 -30.86 -6.56
N ALA A 454 19.75 -32.15 -6.68
CA ALA A 454 18.78 -33.15 -7.15
C ALA A 454 17.57 -33.27 -6.20
N GLN A 455 17.79 -33.16 -4.89
CA GLN A 455 16.72 -33.13 -3.90
C GLN A 455 15.84 -31.89 -4.03
N ALA A 456 16.43 -30.71 -4.26
CA ALA A 456 15.69 -29.48 -4.51
C ALA A 456 14.83 -29.58 -5.78
N VAL A 457 15.36 -30.12 -6.88
CA VAL A 457 14.61 -30.35 -8.12
C VAL A 457 13.42 -31.28 -7.88
N ARG A 458 13.62 -32.41 -7.20
CA ARG A 458 12.53 -33.34 -6.85
C ARG A 458 11.47 -32.69 -5.94
N PHE A 459 11.90 -31.88 -4.98
CA PHE A 459 10.98 -31.14 -4.10
C PHE A 459 10.11 -30.17 -4.89
N LEU A 460 10.72 -29.36 -5.77
CA LEU A 460 10.00 -28.40 -6.61
C LEU A 460 9.07 -29.08 -7.62
N ALA A 461 9.49 -30.21 -8.22
CA ALA A 461 8.64 -30.99 -9.11
C ALA A 461 7.40 -31.55 -8.38
N ARG A 462 7.57 -32.06 -7.15
CA ARG A 462 6.46 -32.53 -6.29
C ARG A 462 5.52 -31.40 -5.88
N LEU A 463 6.06 -30.20 -5.73
CA LEU A 463 5.29 -29.00 -5.40
C LEU A 463 4.46 -28.53 -6.61
N ALA A 464 5.03 -28.50 -7.82
CA ALA A 464 4.37 -27.92 -9.00
C ALA A 464 3.43 -28.90 -9.74
N LEU A 465 3.86 -30.13 -10.01
CA LEU A 465 3.16 -31.05 -10.92
C LEU A 465 1.71 -31.36 -10.50
N PRO A 466 1.43 -31.74 -9.23
CA PRO A 466 0.05 -32.05 -8.83
C PRO A 466 -0.84 -30.81 -8.86
N GLY A 467 -0.28 -29.61 -8.69
CA GLY A 467 -1.00 -28.34 -8.83
C GLY A 467 -1.52 -28.14 -10.26
N PHE A 468 -0.69 -28.38 -11.28
CA PHE A 468 -1.11 -28.35 -12.68
C PHE A 468 -2.13 -29.44 -13.02
N VAL A 469 -1.95 -30.66 -12.51
CA VAL A 469 -2.90 -31.76 -12.73
C VAL A 469 -4.26 -31.44 -12.11
N GLY A 470 -4.28 -30.97 -10.85
CA GLY A 470 -5.51 -30.55 -10.19
C GLY A 470 -6.17 -29.35 -10.86
N GLY A 471 -5.39 -28.36 -11.29
CA GLY A 471 -5.87 -27.24 -12.09
C GLY A 471 -6.49 -27.69 -13.42
N THR A 472 -5.90 -28.68 -14.09
CA THR A 472 -6.43 -29.28 -15.32
C THR A 472 -7.77 -29.97 -15.08
N LEU A 473 -7.90 -30.73 -13.99
CA LEU A 473 -9.16 -31.37 -13.59
C LEU A 473 -10.25 -30.33 -13.31
N ILE A 474 -9.93 -29.26 -12.58
CA ILE A 474 -10.87 -28.16 -12.31
C ILE A 474 -11.29 -27.44 -13.59
N ALA A 475 -10.32 -27.14 -14.48
CA ALA A 475 -10.58 -26.49 -15.76
C ALA A 475 -11.44 -27.37 -16.69
N GLY A 476 -11.20 -28.69 -16.71
CA GLY A 476 -12.00 -29.65 -17.47
C GLY A 476 -13.43 -29.80 -16.94
N LEU A 477 -13.60 -29.83 -15.61
CA LEU A 477 -14.92 -29.88 -14.97
C LEU A 477 -15.78 -28.65 -15.30
N HIS A 478 -15.13 -27.48 -15.45
CA HIS A 478 -15.78 -26.20 -15.73
C HIS A 478 -15.58 -25.75 -17.19
N ALA A 479 -15.34 -26.68 -18.12
CA ALA A 479 -15.16 -26.36 -19.53
C ALA A 479 -16.48 -26.01 -20.24
N GLU A 480 -17.64 -26.17 -19.60
CA GLU A 480 -18.93 -25.88 -20.24
C GLU A 480 -19.07 -24.41 -20.65
N VAL A 481 -19.84 -24.20 -21.72
CA VAL A 481 -20.19 -22.88 -22.27
C VAL A 481 -20.68 -21.91 -21.19
N GLY A 482 -21.45 -22.41 -20.22
CA GLY A 482 -21.96 -21.61 -19.09
C GLY A 482 -20.84 -20.94 -18.27
N TYR A 483 -19.74 -21.66 -18.01
CA TYR A 483 -18.61 -21.14 -17.23
C TYR A 483 -17.68 -20.29 -18.09
N LEU A 484 -17.45 -20.69 -19.36
CA LEU A 484 -16.62 -19.93 -20.31
C LEU A 484 -17.21 -18.55 -20.62
N LEU A 485 -18.54 -18.47 -20.77
CA LEU A 485 -19.28 -17.21 -20.97
C LEU A 485 -19.61 -16.47 -19.66
N HIS A 486 -19.07 -16.93 -18.52
CA HIS A 486 -19.19 -16.29 -17.21
C HIS A 486 -20.61 -16.22 -16.64
N PHE A 487 -21.54 -17.05 -17.12
CA PHE A 487 -22.88 -17.21 -16.53
C PHE A 487 -22.83 -17.82 -15.13
N SER A 488 -21.82 -18.64 -14.89
CA SER A 488 -21.61 -19.27 -13.59
C SER A 488 -20.17 -19.01 -13.17
N GLN A 489 -20.02 -18.35 -12.02
CA GLN A 489 -18.72 -18.07 -11.41
C GLN A 489 -18.34 -19.17 -10.41
N PHE A 490 -17.05 -19.33 -10.16
CA PHE A 490 -16.57 -20.21 -9.10
C PHE A 490 -17.00 -19.67 -7.73
N ARG A 491 -17.98 -20.35 -7.12
CA ARG A 491 -18.48 -20.00 -5.78
C ARG A 491 -17.59 -20.60 -4.71
N GLY A 492 -17.39 -19.86 -3.61
CA GLY A 492 -16.56 -20.32 -2.49
C GLY A 492 -15.08 -20.00 -2.64
N ILE A 493 -14.70 -19.05 -3.50
CA ILE A 493 -13.28 -18.73 -3.71
C ILE A 493 -12.57 -18.29 -2.43
N LYS A 494 -13.24 -17.55 -1.55
CA LYS A 494 -12.67 -17.17 -0.23
C LYS A 494 -12.34 -18.40 0.63
N VAL A 495 -13.17 -19.44 0.58
CA VAL A 495 -12.94 -20.72 1.28
C VAL A 495 -11.74 -21.44 0.68
N ALA A 496 -11.64 -21.50 -0.65
CA ALA A 496 -10.49 -22.08 -1.35
C ALA A 496 -9.17 -21.35 -1.04
N PHE A 497 -9.23 -20.05 -0.69
CA PHE A 497 -8.06 -19.28 -0.29
C PHE A 497 -7.66 -19.49 1.18
N LEU A 498 -8.64 -19.60 2.08
CA LEU A 498 -8.40 -19.64 3.54
C LEU A 498 -8.14 -21.06 4.06
N LEU A 499 -8.90 -22.04 3.60
CA LEU A 499 -8.88 -23.38 4.19
C LEU A 499 -7.54 -24.12 3.99
N PRO A 500 -6.87 -24.07 2.82
CA PRO A 500 -5.54 -24.67 2.64
C PRO A 500 -4.49 -24.07 3.58
N VAL A 501 -4.52 -22.75 3.74
CA VAL A 501 -3.64 -21.97 4.62
C VAL A 501 -3.83 -22.42 6.07
N LEU A 502 -5.08 -22.52 6.53
CA LEU A 502 -5.41 -22.99 7.88
C LEU A 502 -4.98 -24.44 8.13
N ILE A 503 -5.26 -25.34 7.17
CA ILE A 503 -4.86 -26.75 7.27
C ILE A 503 -3.34 -26.88 7.38
N MET A 504 -2.60 -26.16 6.53
CA MET A 504 -1.13 -26.18 6.54
C MET A 504 -0.56 -25.55 7.82
N LEU A 505 -1.18 -24.50 8.35
CA LEU A 505 -0.78 -23.91 9.62
C LEU A 505 -0.93 -24.92 10.77
N VAL A 506 -2.12 -25.52 10.91
CA VAL A 506 -2.40 -26.50 11.97
C VAL A 506 -1.50 -27.73 11.84
N TRP A 507 -1.29 -28.23 10.63
CA TRP A 507 -0.40 -29.37 10.38
C TRP A 507 1.07 -29.01 10.66
N GLY A 508 1.55 -27.87 10.15
CA GLY A 508 2.94 -27.42 10.33
C GLY A 508 3.29 -27.16 11.80
N LEU A 509 2.37 -26.55 12.56
CA LEU A 509 2.53 -26.34 14.00
C LEU A 509 2.55 -27.65 14.80
N ARG A 510 1.79 -28.68 14.39
CA ARG A 510 1.82 -30.02 15.00
C ARG A 510 3.08 -30.81 14.62
N ARG A 511 3.61 -30.60 13.40
CA ARG A 511 4.74 -31.38 12.87
C ARG A 511 6.09 -30.82 13.30
N PHE A 512 6.26 -29.50 13.25
CA PHE A 512 7.53 -28.81 13.54
C PHE A 512 7.51 -27.95 14.81
N GLY A 513 6.33 -27.58 15.30
CA GLY A 513 6.16 -26.84 16.55
C GLY A 513 5.84 -27.77 17.73
N SER A 514 5.66 -27.19 18.92
CA SER A 514 5.29 -27.95 20.14
C SER A 514 3.84 -28.43 20.15
N GLY A 515 3.04 -28.20 19.10
CA GLY A 515 1.60 -28.48 19.00
C GLY A 515 0.71 -27.23 19.14
N PHE A 516 -0.52 -27.27 18.60
CA PHE A 516 -1.47 -26.14 18.63
C PHE A 516 -2.06 -25.87 20.02
N PHE A 517 -2.53 -26.92 20.71
CA PHE A 517 -3.13 -26.77 22.05
C PHE A 517 -2.09 -26.54 23.14
N THR A 518 -0.88 -27.07 22.98
CA THR A 518 0.29 -26.74 23.80
C THR A 518 0.75 -25.29 23.58
N LEU A 519 0.51 -24.71 22.41
CA LEU A 519 0.69 -23.27 22.14
C LEU A 519 -0.34 -22.40 22.88
N LEU A 520 -1.59 -22.86 23.01
CA LEU A 520 -2.64 -22.20 23.79
C LEU A 520 -2.52 -22.44 25.30
N ALA A 521 -1.99 -23.60 25.71
CA ALA A 521 -1.88 -24.01 27.11
C ALA A 521 -0.59 -23.51 27.77
N ARG A 522 0.45 -23.19 26.99
CA ARG A 522 1.62 -22.46 27.47
C ARG A 522 1.34 -20.96 27.44
N PRO A 523 1.87 -20.17 28.39
CA PRO A 523 1.82 -18.72 28.27
C PRO A 523 2.48 -18.32 26.94
N LEU A 524 1.69 -17.72 26.05
CA LEU A 524 2.15 -17.26 24.74
C LEU A 524 3.33 -16.30 24.95
N THR A 525 4.48 -16.63 24.36
CA THR A 525 5.58 -15.66 24.33
C THR A 525 5.22 -14.53 23.37
N ILE A 526 5.70 -13.32 23.65
CA ILE A 526 5.44 -12.14 22.82
C ILE A 526 5.89 -12.32 21.37
N ARG A 527 6.98 -13.06 21.16
CA ARG A 527 7.49 -13.44 19.84
C ARG A 527 6.46 -14.25 19.06
N GLU A 528 5.80 -15.21 19.72
CA GLU A 528 4.78 -16.07 19.13
C GLU A 528 3.48 -15.29 18.88
N GLY A 529 3.06 -14.44 19.81
CA GLY A 529 1.91 -13.54 19.63
C GLY A 529 2.08 -12.59 18.45
N LEU A 530 3.27 -11.99 18.28
CA LEU A 530 3.62 -11.16 17.13
C LEU A 530 3.63 -11.93 15.82
N LEU A 531 4.18 -13.14 15.82
CA LEU A 531 4.21 -13.98 14.64
C LEU A 531 2.79 -14.34 14.21
N ILE A 532 1.92 -14.72 15.16
CA ILE A 532 0.52 -14.99 14.92
C ILE A 532 -0.18 -13.74 14.36
N MET A 533 0.05 -12.57 14.97
CA MET A 533 -0.50 -11.30 14.49
C MET A 533 0.01 -10.92 13.10
N ALA A 534 1.29 -11.11 12.79
CA ALA A 534 1.87 -10.85 11.48
C ALA A 534 1.32 -11.80 10.42
N VAL A 535 1.17 -13.09 10.76
CA VAL A 535 0.53 -14.10 9.91
C VAL A 535 -0.94 -13.77 9.68
N LEU A 536 -1.68 -13.36 10.72
CA LEU A 536 -3.07 -12.94 10.62
C LEU A 536 -3.22 -11.67 9.78
N ALA A 537 -2.36 -10.67 9.98
CA ALA A 537 -2.35 -9.43 9.20
C ALA A 537 -1.99 -9.70 7.73
N ALA A 538 -0.98 -10.54 7.47
CA ALA A 538 -0.62 -10.95 6.11
C ALA A 538 -1.75 -11.74 5.44
N SER A 539 -2.43 -12.63 6.19
CA SER A 539 -3.58 -13.39 5.71
C SER A 539 -4.80 -12.50 5.47
N LEU A 540 -5.05 -11.51 6.33
CA LEU A 540 -6.12 -10.53 6.17
C LEU A 540 -5.86 -9.61 4.97
N LEU A 541 -4.65 -9.08 4.82
CA LEU A 541 -4.24 -8.30 3.66
C LEU A 541 -4.30 -9.13 2.37
N TYR A 542 -3.94 -10.41 2.44
CA TYR A 542 -4.06 -11.36 1.35
C TYR A 542 -5.53 -11.60 0.93
N LEU A 543 -6.46 -11.63 1.89
CA LEU A 543 -7.90 -11.74 1.67
C LEU A 543 -8.52 -10.44 1.16
N LEU A 544 -8.13 -9.29 1.69
CA LEU A 544 -8.60 -7.97 1.25
C LEU A 544 -8.11 -7.63 -0.17
N ARG A 545 -6.94 -8.15 -0.56
CA ARG A 545 -6.42 -8.10 -1.94
C ARG A 545 -6.87 -9.27 -2.81
N SER A 546 -7.62 -10.26 -2.30
CA SER A 546 -8.12 -11.38 -3.11
C SER A 546 -9.62 -11.29 -3.36
N GLY A 547 -10.00 -11.28 -4.65
CA GLY A 547 -11.39 -11.21 -5.08
C GLY A 547 -11.57 -10.32 -6.30
N ASN A 548 -12.82 -10.18 -6.74
CA ASN A 548 -13.18 -9.34 -7.90
C ASN A 548 -13.36 -7.85 -7.54
N VAL A 549 -13.35 -7.50 -6.25
CA VAL A 549 -13.46 -6.13 -5.76
C VAL A 549 -12.32 -5.91 -4.75
N THR A 550 -11.23 -5.31 -5.21
CA THR A 550 -10.09 -4.95 -4.36
C THR A 550 -10.31 -3.56 -3.78
N PHE A 551 -10.43 -3.47 -2.45
CA PHE A 551 -10.60 -2.20 -1.74
C PHE A 551 -9.31 -1.36 -1.67
N LEU A 552 -8.16 -1.95 -2.01
CA LEU A 552 -6.86 -1.29 -2.01
C LEU A 552 -6.40 -1.05 -3.45
N LYS A 553 -6.29 0.22 -3.86
CA LYS A 553 -5.69 0.58 -5.16
C LYS A 553 -4.20 0.19 -5.18
N PRO A 554 -3.69 -0.40 -6.28
CA PRO A 554 -2.25 -0.62 -6.46
C PRO A 554 -1.49 0.71 -6.41
N GLY A 555 -0.27 0.69 -5.87
CA GLY A 555 0.63 1.85 -5.94
C GLY A 555 1.25 2.01 -7.32
N GLU A 556 1.79 3.19 -7.63
CA GLU A 556 2.38 3.49 -8.95
C GLU A 556 3.53 2.55 -9.34
N TRP A 557 4.37 2.17 -8.37
CA TRP A 557 5.45 1.19 -8.58
C TRP A 557 4.93 -0.21 -8.89
N GLU A 558 3.79 -0.61 -8.31
CA GLU A 558 3.13 -1.88 -8.61
C GLU A 558 2.63 -1.87 -10.06
N ASP A 559 2.03 -0.76 -10.50
CA ASP A 559 1.56 -0.62 -11.87
C ASP A 559 2.72 -0.55 -12.89
N LEU A 560 3.83 0.12 -12.59
CA LEU A 560 5.02 0.13 -13.43
C LEU A 560 5.60 -1.29 -13.59
N GLY A 561 5.78 -2.01 -12.48
CA GLY A 561 6.25 -3.39 -12.51
C GLY A 561 5.28 -4.33 -13.24
N ARG A 562 3.97 -4.07 -13.13
CA ARG A 562 2.94 -4.81 -13.88
C ARG A 562 3.06 -4.59 -15.38
N THR A 563 3.23 -3.34 -15.83
CA THR A 563 3.42 -3.02 -17.25
C THR A 563 4.72 -3.61 -17.79
N PHE A 564 5.82 -3.54 -17.04
CA PHE A 564 7.09 -4.16 -17.43
C PHE A 564 6.96 -5.66 -17.66
N LEU A 565 6.35 -6.38 -16.71
CA LEU A 565 6.13 -7.82 -16.84
C LEU A 565 5.14 -8.15 -17.97
N GLU A 566 4.13 -7.32 -18.23
CA GLU A 566 3.18 -7.51 -19.32
C GLU A 566 3.80 -7.30 -20.71
N ASN A 567 4.76 -6.37 -20.84
CA ASN A 567 5.47 -6.12 -22.09
C ASN A 567 6.55 -7.16 -22.36
N THR A 568 7.16 -7.70 -21.30
CA THR A 568 8.25 -8.68 -21.41
C THR A 568 7.71 -10.12 -21.53
N LEU A 569 6.61 -10.43 -20.84
CA LEU A 569 6.03 -11.76 -20.78
C LEU A 569 4.64 -11.79 -21.41
N VAL A 570 4.44 -12.73 -22.34
CA VAL A 570 3.13 -12.97 -22.97
C VAL A 570 2.01 -13.17 -21.94
N ALA A 571 2.31 -13.83 -20.82
CA ALA A 571 1.38 -13.96 -19.71
C ALA A 571 2.04 -13.64 -18.36
N ARG A 572 1.59 -12.56 -17.72
CA ARG A 572 2.09 -12.14 -16.41
C ARG A 572 1.71 -13.16 -15.31
N PRO A 573 2.68 -13.71 -14.56
CA PRO A 573 2.36 -14.57 -13.43
C PRO A 573 1.70 -13.79 -12.30
N ARG A 574 1.03 -14.49 -11.38
CA ARG A 574 0.49 -13.82 -10.20
C ARG A 574 1.62 -13.47 -9.24
N ASN A 575 1.63 -12.24 -8.72
CA ASN A 575 2.66 -11.76 -7.77
C ASN A 575 2.87 -12.72 -6.59
N LYS A 576 1.80 -13.36 -6.13
CA LYS A 576 1.79 -14.32 -5.02
C LYS A 576 2.62 -15.59 -5.30
N GLU A 577 2.74 -16.00 -6.55
CA GLU A 577 3.48 -17.20 -6.96
C GLU A 577 4.98 -16.94 -6.91
N PHE A 578 5.44 -15.90 -7.61
CA PHE A 578 6.88 -15.66 -7.80
C PHE A 578 7.53 -14.79 -6.72
N LEU A 579 6.80 -13.94 -5.99
CA LEU A 579 7.38 -13.14 -4.90
C LEU A 579 7.28 -13.80 -3.54
N VAL A 580 6.32 -14.71 -3.34
CA VAL A 580 6.02 -15.29 -2.01
C VAL A 580 6.12 -16.81 -2.04
N GLY A 581 5.31 -17.48 -2.87
CA GLY A 581 5.18 -18.94 -2.87
C GLY A 581 6.47 -19.70 -3.12
N TYR A 582 7.06 -19.54 -4.30
CA TYR A 582 8.29 -20.25 -4.68
C TYR A 582 9.55 -19.76 -3.95
N PRO A 583 9.73 -18.45 -3.67
CA PRO A 583 10.81 -18.00 -2.79
C PRO A 583 10.73 -18.62 -1.39
N ALA A 584 9.54 -18.73 -0.80
CA ALA A 584 9.36 -19.40 0.49
C ALA A 584 9.71 -20.90 0.42
N ALA A 585 9.44 -21.57 -0.70
CA ALA A 585 9.85 -22.96 -0.93
C ALA A 585 11.39 -23.12 -0.94
N PHE A 586 12.11 -22.18 -1.54
CA PHE A 586 13.59 -22.15 -1.51
C PHE A 586 14.15 -21.89 -0.11
N LEU A 587 13.59 -20.91 0.60
CA LEU A 587 13.95 -20.64 1.98
C LEU A 587 13.64 -21.84 2.88
N PHE A 588 12.53 -22.54 2.63
CA PHE A 588 12.17 -23.77 3.34
C PHE A 588 13.27 -24.83 3.19
N LEU A 589 13.72 -25.10 1.96
CA LEU A 589 14.84 -26.02 1.70
C LEU A 589 16.13 -25.57 2.40
N PHE A 590 16.45 -24.28 2.35
CA PHE A 590 17.65 -23.74 2.97
C PHE A 590 17.66 -23.93 4.49
N PHE A 591 16.58 -23.56 5.18
CA PHE A 591 16.46 -23.72 6.63
C PHE A 591 16.31 -25.19 7.05
N TRP A 592 15.71 -26.02 6.19
CA TRP A 592 15.64 -27.47 6.35
C TRP A 592 17.04 -28.08 6.43
N PHE A 593 17.91 -27.80 5.46
CA PHE A 593 19.29 -28.31 5.45
C PHE A 593 20.12 -27.83 6.65
N ARG A 594 19.79 -26.66 7.20
CA ARG A 594 20.41 -26.12 8.42
C ARG A 594 19.80 -26.61 9.73
N ARG A 595 18.81 -27.50 9.68
CA ARG A 595 18.11 -28.03 10.87
C ARG A 595 17.42 -26.95 11.72
N GLN A 596 17.14 -25.78 11.15
CA GLN A 596 16.43 -24.68 11.83
C GLN A 596 14.91 -24.85 11.63
N ARG A 597 14.29 -25.66 12.48
CA ARG A 597 12.90 -26.11 12.30
C ARG A 597 11.84 -25.09 12.69
N GLU A 598 12.19 -24.10 13.50
CA GLU A 598 11.26 -23.11 14.07
C GLU A 598 10.55 -22.25 13.01
N ILE A 599 11.24 -21.94 11.90
CA ILE A 599 10.70 -21.07 10.84
C ILE A 599 9.92 -21.84 9.76
N LEU A 600 10.05 -23.17 9.72
CA LEU A 600 9.47 -24.01 8.67
C LEU A 600 7.93 -23.96 8.59
N PRO A 601 7.17 -23.89 9.71
CA PRO A 601 5.70 -23.72 9.63
C PRO A 601 5.28 -22.45 8.90
N ILE A 602 6.00 -21.34 9.12
CA ILE A 602 5.70 -20.04 8.51
C ILE A 602 6.01 -20.08 7.02
N LEU A 603 7.15 -20.66 6.65
CA LEU A 603 7.53 -20.83 5.24
C LEU A 603 6.57 -21.78 4.51
N GLY A 604 6.09 -22.84 5.19
CA GLY A 604 5.05 -23.73 4.67
C GLY A 604 3.72 -23.02 4.39
N LEU A 605 3.38 -22.00 5.19
CA LEU A 605 2.21 -21.15 4.97
C LEU A 605 2.32 -20.34 3.68
N PHE A 606 3.44 -19.66 3.49
CA PHE A 606 3.69 -18.88 2.28
C PHE A 606 3.79 -19.77 1.04
N MET A 607 4.37 -20.95 1.19
CA MET A 607 4.43 -21.95 0.13
C MET A 607 3.03 -22.40 -0.33
N VAL A 608 2.11 -22.69 0.60
CA VAL A 608 0.73 -23.05 0.22
C VAL A 608 -0.05 -21.88 -0.38
N MET A 609 0.21 -20.64 0.02
CA MET A 609 -0.38 -19.46 -0.64
C MET A 609 0.01 -19.39 -2.12
N GLY A 610 1.26 -19.74 -2.46
CA GLY A 610 1.69 -19.89 -3.85
C GLY A 610 0.88 -20.95 -4.61
N GLN A 611 0.71 -22.13 -4.01
CA GLN A 611 -0.03 -23.24 -4.64
C GLN A 611 -1.53 -22.95 -4.80
N VAL A 612 -2.13 -22.26 -3.83
CA VAL A 612 -3.51 -21.75 -3.94
C VAL A 612 -3.63 -20.78 -5.13
N SER A 613 -2.64 -19.91 -5.36
CA SER A 613 -2.64 -19.00 -6.51
C SER A 613 -2.55 -19.74 -7.84
N VAL A 614 -1.69 -20.78 -7.93
CA VAL A 614 -1.57 -21.61 -9.14
C VAL A 614 -2.90 -22.28 -9.46
N VAL A 615 -3.52 -22.94 -8.49
CA VAL A 615 -4.83 -23.61 -8.69
C VAL A 615 -5.93 -22.60 -9.01
N ASN A 616 -5.94 -21.44 -8.33
CA ASN A 616 -6.90 -20.36 -8.62
C ASN A 616 -6.76 -19.79 -10.03
N THR A 617 -5.56 -19.81 -10.63
CA THR A 617 -5.39 -19.40 -12.03
C THR A 617 -6.25 -20.23 -12.99
N PHE A 618 -6.49 -21.52 -12.67
CA PHE A 618 -7.39 -22.40 -13.43
C PHE A 618 -8.88 -22.23 -13.06
N CYS A 619 -9.19 -21.56 -11.95
CA CYS A 619 -10.57 -21.20 -11.56
C CYS A 619 -11.10 -19.96 -12.31
N HIS A 620 -10.25 -19.23 -13.04
CA HIS A 620 -10.65 -18.13 -13.91
C HIS A 620 -11.04 -18.65 -15.30
N PHE A 621 -12.21 -19.27 -15.40
CA PHE A 621 -12.64 -20.02 -16.59
C PHE A 621 -12.74 -19.19 -17.88
N HIS A 622 -12.96 -17.87 -17.77
CA HIS A 622 -13.02 -16.96 -18.91
C HIS A 622 -11.63 -16.60 -19.49
N SER A 623 -10.55 -16.82 -18.74
CA SER A 623 -9.19 -16.62 -19.27
C SER A 623 -8.80 -17.79 -20.16
N PRO A 624 -8.13 -17.57 -21.31
CA PRO A 624 -7.64 -18.64 -22.18
C PRO A 624 -6.84 -19.70 -21.42
N LEU A 625 -7.05 -20.96 -21.78
CA LEU A 625 -6.38 -22.09 -21.14
C LEU A 625 -4.86 -22.03 -21.33
N ALA A 626 -4.40 -21.61 -22.52
CA ALA A 626 -2.98 -21.38 -22.82
C ALA A 626 -2.31 -20.41 -21.85
N LEU A 627 -2.96 -19.28 -21.61
CA LEU A 627 -2.45 -18.25 -20.72
C LEU A 627 -2.45 -18.76 -19.28
N ALA A 628 -3.40 -19.60 -18.86
CA ALA A 628 -3.39 -20.18 -17.51
C ALA A 628 -2.14 -21.05 -17.26
N TYR A 629 -1.78 -21.93 -18.20
CA TYR A 629 -0.55 -22.72 -18.10
C TYR A 629 0.70 -21.84 -18.15
N LEU A 630 0.76 -20.89 -19.09
CA LEU A 630 1.92 -20.01 -19.24
C LEU A 630 2.13 -19.13 -18.00
N ARG A 631 1.06 -18.63 -17.37
CA ARG A 631 1.13 -17.90 -16.10
C ARG A 631 1.75 -18.74 -15.00
N GLY A 632 1.32 -19.99 -14.85
CA GLY A 632 1.86 -20.90 -13.83
C GLY A 632 3.34 -21.25 -14.07
N VAL A 633 3.72 -21.50 -15.33
CA VAL A 633 5.12 -21.76 -15.70
C VAL A 633 5.98 -20.52 -15.46
N ASN A 634 5.50 -19.34 -15.85
CA ASN A 634 6.17 -18.07 -15.59
C ASN A 634 6.32 -17.80 -14.09
N GLY A 635 5.30 -18.13 -13.31
CA GLY A 635 5.32 -18.01 -11.86
C GLY A 635 6.40 -18.90 -11.24
N LEU A 636 6.54 -20.12 -11.76
CA LEU A 636 7.57 -21.07 -11.33
C LEU A 636 8.97 -20.50 -11.57
N TRP A 637 9.40 -20.30 -12.81
CA TRP A 637 10.81 -19.95 -13.08
C TRP A 637 11.21 -18.58 -12.50
N LEU A 638 10.34 -17.57 -12.57
CA LEU A 638 10.61 -16.27 -11.92
C LEU A 638 10.67 -16.40 -10.40
N GLY A 639 9.82 -17.25 -9.84
CA GLY A 639 9.83 -17.54 -8.42
C GLY A 639 11.09 -18.27 -7.98
N LEU A 640 11.63 -19.15 -8.84
CA LEU A 640 12.91 -19.80 -8.60
C LEU A 640 14.07 -18.79 -8.63
N LEU A 641 14.08 -17.87 -9.59
CA LEU A 641 15.08 -16.80 -9.67
C LEU A 641 15.01 -15.86 -8.47
N ALA A 642 13.81 -15.45 -8.06
CA ALA A 642 13.62 -14.61 -6.88
C ALA A 642 14.06 -15.33 -5.59
N GLY A 643 13.74 -16.62 -5.46
CA GLY A 643 14.22 -17.46 -4.35
C GLY A 643 15.74 -17.58 -4.32
N MET A 644 16.39 -17.76 -5.49
CA MET A 644 17.84 -17.79 -5.61
C MET A 644 18.47 -16.45 -5.24
N ALA A 645 17.91 -15.33 -5.71
CA ALA A 645 18.39 -13.99 -5.36
C ALA A 645 18.30 -13.72 -3.85
N ALA A 646 17.19 -14.13 -3.21
CA ALA A 646 17.04 -14.02 -1.75
C ALA A 646 18.09 -14.85 -1.00
N LEU A 647 18.38 -16.05 -1.49
CA LEU A 647 19.43 -16.92 -0.93
C LEU A 647 20.83 -16.30 -1.11
N VAL A 648 21.15 -15.80 -2.31
CA VAL A 648 22.42 -15.14 -2.61
C VAL A 648 22.59 -13.90 -1.73
N GLY A 649 21.55 -13.07 -1.57
CA GLY A 649 21.57 -11.93 -0.66
C GLY A 649 21.88 -12.33 0.79
N LEU A 650 21.27 -13.42 1.27
CA LEU A 650 21.54 -13.97 2.60
C LEU A 650 22.96 -14.54 2.74
N LEU A 651 23.48 -15.16 1.68
CA LEU A 651 24.86 -15.68 1.65
C LEU A 651 25.88 -14.55 1.59
N ILE A 652 25.63 -13.49 0.80
CA ILE A 652 26.46 -12.28 0.75
C ILE A 652 26.48 -11.62 2.13
N LEU A 653 25.31 -11.40 2.74
CA LEU A 653 25.23 -10.84 4.09
C LEU A 653 26.07 -11.64 5.09
N ARG A 654 26.07 -12.97 4.97
CA ARG A 654 26.90 -13.86 5.80
C ARG A 654 28.38 -13.83 5.45
N LEU A 655 28.73 -13.75 4.18
CA LEU A 655 30.10 -13.67 3.72
C LEU A 655 30.74 -12.36 4.18
N VAL A 656 30.04 -11.24 4.01
CA VAL A 656 30.45 -9.93 4.55
C VAL A 656 30.58 -10.04 6.08
N ALA A 657 29.61 -10.68 6.76
CA ALA A 657 29.70 -10.91 8.20
C ALA A 657 30.81 -11.90 8.63
N ALA A 658 31.38 -12.69 7.71
CA ALA A 658 32.48 -13.62 7.99
C ALA A 658 33.84 -13.02 7.65
N LEU A 659 33.90 -12.09 6.69
CA LEU A 659 35.11 -11.40 6.24
C LEU A 659 35.45 -10.17 7.09
N GLY A 660 34.47 -9.56 7.77
CA GLY A 660 34.71 -8.44 8.67
C GLY A 660 35.53 -8.82 9.90
N ASP A 661 36.55 -8.03 10.23
CA ASP A 661 37.26 -8.11 11.51
C ASP A 661 36.34 -7.61 12.64
N LYS A 662 35.47 -8.53 13.08
CA LYS A 662 34.46 -8.26 14.10
C LYS A 662 35.04 -8.01 15.48
N ASP A 663 36.32 -8.20 15.74
CA ASP A 663 36.77 -8.16 17.13
C ASP A 663 36.85 -6.75 17.71
N ARG A 664 36.98 -5.71 16.86
CA ARG A 664 37.19 -4.32 17.29
C ARG A 664 36.03 -3.37 17.01
N GLN A 665 35.14 -3.68 16.07
CA GLN A 665 34.17 -2.69 15.59
C GLN A 665 32.88 -2.61 16.42
N VAL A 666 32.52 -1.39 16.83
CA VAL A 666 31.25 -1.06 17.50
C VAL A 666 30.47 -0.05 16.65
N LEU A 667 29.23 -0.40 16.28
CA LEU A 667 28.36 0.46 15.49
C LEU A 667 27.35 1.19 16.38
N LEU A 668 27.35 2.52 16.33
CA LEU A 668 26.43 3.40 17.02
C LEU A 668 25.30 3.83 16.09
N VAL A 669 24.07 3.62 16.55
CA VAL A 669 22.84 3.91 15.81
C VAL A 669 21.94 4.81 16.65
N GLY A 670 21.54 5.95 16.12
CA GLY A 670 20.67 6.92 16.80
C GLY A 670 20.45 8.13 15.91
N TYR A 671 19.61 9.09 16.30
CA TYR A 671 19.18 10.23 15.47
C TYR A 671 20.29 11.29 15.26
N PHE A 672 21.42 10.88 14.66
CA PHE A 672 22.61 11.69 14.46
C PHE A 672 22.65 12.33 13.07
N GLY A 673 23.14 13.56 12.99
CA GLY A 673 23.30 14.38 11.78
C GLY A 673 22.08 15.19 11.38
N PHE A 674 21.08 15.30 12.25
CA PHE A 674 19.84 16.07 12.00
C PHE A 674 19.84 17.46 12.65
N GLY A 675 20.97 17.90 13.22
CA GLY A 675 21.10 19.23 13.82
C GLY A 675 20.48 19.38 15.22
N ASN A 676 20.20 18.26 15.90
CA ASN A 676 19.79 18.27 17.31
C ASN A 676 21.02 18.05 18.20
N LEU A 677 21.52 19.13 18.82
CA LEU A 677 22.73 19.05 19.66
C LEU A 677 22.60 18.02 20.80
N GLY A 678 21.39 17.81 21.33
CA GLY A 678 21.14 16.81 22.37
C GLY A 678 21.51 15.39 21.93
N ASP A 679 21.10 14.97 20.74
CA ASP A 679 21.41 13.62 20.23
C ASP A 679 22.88 13.51 19.78
N GLU A 680 23.48 14.61 19.32
CA GLU A 680 24.91 14.67 18.99
C GLU A 680 25.81 14.46 20.21
N ILE A 681 25.41 14.97 21.38
CA ILE A 681 26.14 14.78 22.63
C ILE A 681 26.22 13.30 23.01
N LEU A 682 25.15 12.53 22.81
CA LEU A 682 25.04 11.15 23.31
C LEU A 682 26.11 10.22 22.72
N TRP A 683 26.31 10.25 21.40
CA TRP A 683 27.30 9.38 20.76
C TRP A 683 28.73 9.85 21.05
N ARG A 684 28.98 11.17 21.11
CA ARG A 684 30.29 11.74 21.46
C ARG A 684 30.69 11.37 22.88
N ALA A 685 29.77 11.54 23.83
CA ALA A 685 29.94 11.18 25.24
C ALA A 685 30.20 9.68 25.41
N PHE A 686 29.43 8.84 24.70
CA PHE A 686 29.59 7.38 24.74
C PHE A 686 30.97 6.95 24.22
N ILE A 687 31.43 7.49 23.08
CA ILE A 687 32.75 7.18 22.52
C ILE A 687 33.87 7.67 23.43
N ALA A 688 33.76 8.90 23.96
CA ALA A 688 34.79 9.47 24.83
C ALA A 688 35.00 8.63 26.09
N GLU A 689 33.91 8.22 26.75
CA GLU A 689 33.99 7.36 27.93
C GLU A 689 34.37 5.92 27.56
N GLY A 690 33.81 5.38 26.48
CA GLY A 690 34.11 4.03 25.99
C GLY A 690 35.58 3.85 25.63
N SER A 691 36.19 4.86 25.00
CA SER A 691 37.62 4.85 24.61
C SER A 691 38.57 4.84 25.81
N ARG A 692 38.12 5.31 26.99
CA ARG A 692 38.90 5.22 28.24
C ARG A 692 38.96 3.79 28.79
N HIS A 693 37.87 3.03 28.64
CA HIS A 693 37.77 1.66 29.16
C HIS A 693 38.24 0.61 28.15
N ARG A 694 38.06 0.87 26.85
CA ARG A 694 38.36 -0.05 25.75
C ARG A 694 39.00 0.70 24.57
N PRO A 695 40.29 1.09 24.69
CA PRO A 695 41.01 1.82 23.63
C PRO A 695 41.28 0.98 22.37
N ASP A 696 41.03 -0.34 22.44
CA ASP A 696 41.21 -1.30 21.35
C ASP A 696 40.11 -1.23 20.28
N LEU A 697 38.95 -0.64 20.60
CA LEU A 697 37.76 -0.60 19.74
C LEU A 697 37.84 0.48 18.67
N ASP A 698 37.22 0.20 17.52
CA ASP A 698 36.98 1.13 16.43
C ASP A 698 35.48 1.47 16.41
N TRP A 699 35.17 2.77 16.34
CA TRP A 699 33.80 3.29 16.47
C TRP A 699 33.23 3.66 15.10
N LEU A 700 32.12 3.04 14.74
CA LEU A 700 31.35 3.38 13.54
C LEU A 700 30.09 4.12 13.96
N VAL A 701 29.80 5.29 13.39
CA VAL A 701 28.61 6.08 13.75
C VAL A 701 27.72 6.29 12.54
N LEU A 702 26.46 5.88 12.63
CA LEU A 702 25.48 6.07 11.56
C LEU A 702 24.93 7.51 11.53
N HIS A 703 25.49 8.34 10.65
CA HIS A 703 25.25 9.78 10.55
C HIS A 703 24.49 10.15 9.27
N ARG A 704 23.71 11.25 9.27
CA ARG A 704 22.91 11.66 8.09
C ARG A 704 23.77 11.99 6.86
N THR A 705 24.79 12.81 7.04
CA THR A 705 25.63 13.36 5.94
C THR A 705 26.98 12.67 5.81
N GLY A 706 27.42 11.91 6.82
CA GLY A 706 28.77 11.34 6.88
C GLY A 706 29.88 12.33 7.25
N GLU A 707 29.56 13.58 7.59
CA GLU A 707 30.52 14.63 7.94
C GLU A 707 30.23 15.21 9.33
N ALA A 708 31.27 15.44 10.13
CA ALA A 708 31.22 16.20 11.38
C ALA A 708 32.53 16.98 11.57
N GLU A 709 32.44 18.16 12.19
CA GLU A 709 33.53 19.13 12.31
C GLU A 709 34.70 18.64 13.17
N SER A 710 34.41 17.82 14.19
CA SER A 710 35.40 17.14 15.03
C SER A 710 34.98 15.71 15.33
N LEU A 711 35.91 14.76 15.18
CA LEU A 711 35.70 13.34 15.42
C LEU A 711 36.57 12.84 16.58
N PRO A 712 36.01 12.06 17.52
CA PRO A 712 36.81 11.36 18.51
C PRO A 712 37.81 10.38 17.86
N PRO A 713 38.89 9.99 18.55
CA PRO A 713 39.88 9.04 18.03
C PRO A 713 39.24 7.73 17.57
N ARG A 714 39.77 7.13 16.50
CA ARG A 714 39.31 5.84 15.92
C ARG A 714 37.80 5.80 15.61
N THR A 715 37.24 6.95 15.21
CA THR A 715 35.82 7.08 14.84
C THR A 715 35.66 7.31 13.34
N THR A 716 34.79 6.52 12.71
CA THR A 716 34.41 6.65 11.30
C THR A 716 32.91 6.92 11.19
N LEU A 717 32.53 7.95 10.43
CA LEU A 717 31.13 8.23 10.14
C LEU A 717 30.66 7.46 8.92
N ILE A 718 29.44 6.93 8.99
CA ILE A 718 28.81 6.18 7.91
C ILE A 718 27.55 6.91 7.49
N SER A 719 27.45 7.23 6.20
CA SER A 719 26.28 7.92 5.68
C SER A 719 25.06 7.01 5.64
N ARG A 720 23.96 7.49 6.24
CA ARG A 720 22.63 6.86 6.17
C ARG A 720 22.09 6.74 4.75
N GLN A 721 22.58 7.56 3.83
CA GLN A 721 22.15 7.57 2.43
C GLN A 721 22.79 6.45 1.61
N SER A 722 23.83 5.78 2.14
CA SER A 722 24.52 4.69 1.47
C SER A 722 24.12 3.33 2.06
N PRO A 723 23.13 2.62 1.46
CA PRO A 723 22.69 1.32 1.96
C PRO A 723 23.80 0.25 1.93
N ALA A 724 24.76 0.37 1.01
CA ALA A 724 25.90 -0.54 0.92
C ALA A 724 26.82 -0.42 2.15
N GLN A 725 27.22 0.81 2.51
CA GLN A 725 28.08 1.05 3.67
C GLN A 725 27.36 0.69 4.98
N LEU A 726 26.05 0.93 5.06
CA LEU A 726 25.24 0.55 6.23
C LEU A 726 25.23 -0.98 6.42
N LEU A 727 25.04 -1.75 5.35
CA LEU A 727 25.04 -3.22 5.43
C LEU A 727 26.42 -3.76 5.77
N GLU A 728 27.49 -3.17 5.23
CA GLU A 728 28.87 -3.50 5.57
C GLU A 728 29.15 -3.26 7.05
N ALA A 729 28.75 -2.09 7.57
CA ALA A 729 28.92 -1.74 8.97
C ALA A 729 28.16 -2.67 9.91
N LEU A 730 26.90 -2.99 9.59
CA LEU A 730 26.10 -3.94 10.37
C LEU A 730 26.68 -5.34 10.35
N ALA A 731 27.31 -5.74 9.23
CA ALA A 731 27.93 -7.04 9.09
C ALA A 731 29.28 -7.15 9.81
N ALA A 732 30.04 -6.05 9.85
CA ALA A 732 31.37 -5.99 10.48
C ALA A 732 31.31 -5.67 11.98
N ALA A 733 30.19 -5.13 12.48
CA ALA A 733 30.04 -4.79 13.90
C ALA A 733 29.97 -6.03 14.82
N ARG A 734 30.72 -5.98 15.93
CA ARG A 734 30.58 -6.92 17.06
C ARG A 734 29.42 -6.59 17.97
N LEU A 735 29.19 -5.29 18.12
CA LEU A 735 28.22 -4.70 19.02
C LEU A 735 27.54 -3.55 18.27
N VAL A 736 26.22 -3.60 18.21
CA VAL A 736 25.40 -2.47 17.77
C VAL A 736 24.82 -1.82 19.00
N VAL A 737 25.07 -0.52 19.17
CA VAL A 737 24.68 0.26 20.34
C VAL A 737 23.73 1.38 19.94
N ILE A 738 22.66 1.56 20.71
CA ILE A 738 21.91 2.82 20.73
C ILE A 738 22.34 3.57 21.99
N PRO A 739 23.19 4.61 21.89
CA PRO A 739 23.68 5.32 23.07
C PRO A 739 22.58 6.24 23.59
N GLY A 740 21.80 5.76 24.56
CA GLY A 740 20.74 6.51 25.22
C GLY A 740 19.68 7.10 24.28
N GLY A 741 19.08 8.21 24.73
CA GLY A 741 18.09 8.97 23.96
C GLY A 741 16.69 8.35 23.94
N GLY A 742 15.79 8.97 23.18
CA GLY A 742 14.38 8.59 23.07
C GLY A 742 14.04 7.93 21.73
N VAL A 743 14.84 6.95 21.28
CA VAL A 743 14.64 6.29 19.98
C VAL A 743 13.55 5.21 20.05
N LEU A 744 13.43 4.52 21.19
CA LEU A 744 12.44 3.46 21.41
C LEU A 744 11.07 4.04 21.83
N GLN A 745 10.41 4.71 20.89
CA GLN A 745 9.11 5.36 21.07
C GLN A 745 8.36 5.53 19.75
N ALA A 746 7.07 5.88 19.84
CA ALA A 746 6.18 6.03 18.67
C ALA A 746 5.43 7.37 18.63
N SER A 747 5.86 8.38 19.41
CA SER A 747 5.22 9.70 19.42
C SER A 747 5.46 10.53 18.16
N THR A 748 6.59 10.31 17.47
CA THR A 748 6.90 10.94 16.19
C THR A 748 6.41 10.10 15.02
N SER A 749 6.77 8.81 14.98
CA SER A 749 6.33 7.87 13.94
C SER A 749 6.59 6.41 14.33
N LEU A 750 5.62 5.52 14.09
CA LEU A 750 5.80 4.07 14.17
C LEU A 750 6.88 3.58 13.18
N ALA A 751 7.00 4.23 12.01
CA ALA A 751 8.00 3.86 11.02
C ALA A 751 9.43 4.06 11.53
N SER A 752 9.66 5.07 12.38
CA SER A 752 10.97 5.29 13.02
C SER A 752 11.32 4.13 13.96
N LEU A 753 10.38 3.70 14.80
CA LEU A 753 10.58 2.55 15.70
C LEU A 753 10.88 1.27 14.91
N LEU A 754 10.12 1.01 13.83
CA LEU A 754 10.31 -0.14 12.97
C LEU A 754 11.66 -0.10 12.25
N TYR A 755 12.09 1.08 11.79
CA TYR A 755 13.40 1.28 11.15
C TYR A 755 14.55 0.90 12.08
N TYR A 756 14.59 1.47 13.30
CA TYR A 756 15.67 1.14 14.24
C TYR A 756 15.60 -0.32 14.70
N SER A 757 14.40 -0.87 14.87
CA SER A 757 14.21 -2.29 15.21
C SER A 757 14.71 -3.22 14.11
N LEU A 758 14.53 -2.85 12.84
CA LEU A 758 15.06 -3.59 11.69
C LEU A 758 16.60 -3.56 11.67
N LEU A 759 17.22 -2.40 11.89
CA LEU A 759 18.69 -2.30 11.96
C LEU A 759 19.28 -3.18 13.06
N LEU A 760 18.71 -3.11 14.27
CA LEU A 760 19.13 -3.95 15.38
C LEU A 760 18.90 -5.45 15.08
N GLY A 761 17.78 -5.78 14.42
CA GLY A 761 17.49 -7.13 13.96
C GLY A 761 18.52 -7.66 12.95
N ILE A 762 18.89 -6.85 11.95
CA ILE A 762 19.90 -7.18 10.95
C ILE A 762 21.27 -7.35 11.61
N GLY A 763 21.69 -6.43 12.48
CA GLY A 763 22.94 -6.53 13.23
C GLY A 763 23.01 -7.83 14.03
N ARG A 764 21.92 -8.19 14.71
CA ARG A 764 21.83 -9.46 15.46
C ARG A 764 21.90 -10.69 14.55
N LEU A 765 21.23 -10.66 13.40
CA LEU A 765 21.30 -11.73 12.39
C LEU A 765 22.69 -11.86 11.76
N ALA A 766 23.42 -10.74 11.66
CA ALA A 766 24.83 -10.72 11.27
C ALA A 766 25.78 -11.19 12.38
N GLY A 767 25.28 -11.42 13.59
CA GLY A 767 26.02 -11.96 14.74
C GLY A 767 26.51 -10.92 15.74
N ALA A 768 26.09 -9.66 15.61
CA ALA A 768 26.41 -8.62 16.58
C ALA A 768 25.59 -8.77 17.87
N ARG A 769 26.21 -8.43 19.02
CA ARG A 769 25.49 -8.19 20.28
C ARG A 769 24.78 -6.84 20.21
N LEU A 770 23.77 -6.64 21.04
CA LEU A 770 23.00 -5.39 21.08
C LEU A 770 23.16 -4.74 22.47
N GLY A 771 23.58 -3.47 22.49
CA GLY A 771 23.73 -2.67 23.71
C GLY A 771 22.76 -1.49 23.72
N LEU A 772 21.96 -1.37 24.78
CA LEU A 772 20.95 -0.32 24.93
C LEU A 772 21.17 0.42 26.27
N PRO A 773 22.28 1.15 26.45
CA PRO A 773 22.53 1.95 27.64
C PRO A 773 21.60 3.16 27.72
N ALA A 774 21.26 3.58 28.94
CA ALA A 774 20.55 4.81 29.29
C ALA A 774 19.34 5.16 28.40
N GLN A 775 18.48 4.18 28.07
CA GLN A 775 17.35 4.41 27.16
C GLN A 775 16.23 5.22 27.82
N GLY A 776 15.66 6.15 27.05
CA GLY A 776 14.35 6.73 27.30
C GLY A 776 13.26 5.93 26.59
N LEU A 777 12.28 5.41 27.33
CA LEU A 777 11.17 4.63 26.78
C LEU A 777 9.89 5.45 26.62
N GLY A 778 9.20 5.26 25.51
CA GLY A 778 7.96 5.97 25.21
C GLY A 778 8.16 7.46 24.87
N PRO A 779 7.08 8.19 24.53
CA PRO A 779 5.68 7.75 24.52
C PRO A 779 5.33 6.77 23.38
N TRP A 780 4.30 5.95 23.56
CA TRP A 780 3.90 4.89 22.59
C TRP A 780 2.80 5.30 21.61
N GLN A 781 2.32 6.53 21.70
CA GLN A 781 1.23 7.06 20.86
C GLN A 781 1.67 8.36 20.16
N PRO A 782 1.33 8.53 18.87
CA PRO A 782 1.51 9.80 18.18
C PRO A 782 0.73 10.93 18.87
N ARG A 783 1.34 12.10 19.03
CA ARG A 783 0.68 13.27 19.67
C ARG A 783 -0.64 13.65 19.00
N ALA A 784 -0.73 13.51 17.67
CA ALA A 784 -1.96 13.76 16.91
C ALA A 784 -3.07 12.72 17.17
N ALA A 785 -2.70 11.47 17.45
CA ALA A 785 -3.65 10.37 17.71
C ALA A 785 -4.21 10.41 19.14
N ALA A 786 -3.43 10.92 20.10
CA ALA A 786 -3.87 11.11 21.48
C ALA A 786 -5.06 12.07 21.61
N ALA A 787 -5.22 13.03 20.69
CA ALA A 787 -6.34 13.97 20.66
C ALA A 787 -7.66 13.39 20.10
N VAL A 788 -7.59 12.27 19.37
CA VAL A 788 -8.74 11.69 18.62
C VAL A 788 -9.25 10.38 19.25
N GLY A 789 -8.58 9.85 20.28
CA GLY A 789 -8.97 8.58 20.93
C GLY A 789 -8.74 7.32 20.06
N GLU A 790 -8.21 7.49 18.85
CA GLU A 790 -7.95 6.41 17.91
C GLU A 790 -6.46 6.02 17.94
N ALA A 791 -6.11 4.95 18.66
CA ALA A 791 -5.22 3.87 18.17
C ALA A 791 -4.70 2.95 19.30
N PRO A 792 -5.56 2.17 19.99
CA PRO A 792 -5.10 1.14 20.92
C PRO A 792 -4.20 0.10 20.23
N LEU A 793 -4.46 -0.22 18.96
CA LEU A 793 -3.68 -1.19 18.18
C LEU A 793 -2.26 -0.71 17.85
N VAL A 794 -2.07 0.55 17.45
CA VAL A 794 -0.74 1.11 17.14
C VAL A 794 0.12 1.18 18.41
N THR A 795 -0.51 1.58 19.52
CA THR A 795 0.12 1.62 20.85
C THR A 795 0.59 0.24 21.28
N ALA A 796 -0.29 -0.76 21.17
CA ALA A 796 0.03 -2.14 21.50
C ALA A 796 1.18 -2.66 20.62
N LEU A 797 1.15 -2.41 19.32
CA LEU A 797 2.21 -2.80 18.39
C LEU A 797 3.55 -2.14 18.72
N ALA A 798 3.56 -0.84 19.03
CA ALA A 798 4.78 -0.11 19.37
C ALA A 798 5.45 -0.66 20.64
N ARG A 799 4.67 -0.87 21.71
CA ARG A 799 5.16 -1.49 22.96
C ARG A 799 5.72 -2.90 22.71
N LEU A 800 5.06 -3.66 21.85
CA LEU A 800 5.44 -5.03 21.52
C LEU A 800 6.76 -5.10 20.73
N VAL A 801 6.93 -4.21 19.74
CA VAL A 801 8.18 -4.07 18.98
C VAL A 801 9.33 -3.66 19.89
N ALA A 802 9.13 -2.67 20.76
CA ALA A 802 10.14 -2.25 21.72
C ALA A 802 10.54 -3.41 22.67
N ARG A 803 9.57 -4.20 23.13
CA ARG A 803 9.84 -5.37 23.96
C ARG A 803 10.70 -6.42 23.26
N LEU A 804 10.46 -6.68 21.97
CA LEU A 804 11.30 -7.62 21.21
C LEU A 804 12.76 -7.18 21.13
N VAL A 805 12.97 -5.89 20.90
CA VAL A 805 14.31 -5.30 20.85
C VAL A 805 15.01 -5.45 22.19
N ILE A 806 14.32 -5.12 23.29
CA ILE A 806 14.84 -5.24 24.66
C ILE A 806 15.14 -6.71 25.01
N ASP A 807 14.25 -7.65 24.71
CA ASP A 807 14.48 -9.08 24.95
C ASP A 807 15.57 -9.68 24.04
N GLY A 808 15.89 -9.01 22.93
CA GLY A 808 17.00 -9.34 22.05
C GLY A 808 18.33 -8.71 22.48
N ALA A 809 18.29 -7.75 23.43
CA ALA A 809 19.46 -7.00 23.86
C ALA A 809 20.38 -7.81 24.78
N SER A 810 21.69 -7.66 24.58
CA SER A 810 22.70 -8.22 25.48
C SER A 810 22.90 -7.37 26.73
N TYR A 811 22.64 -6.06 26.63
CA TYR A 811 22.62 -5.12 27.74
C TYR A 811 21.51 -4.09 27.54
N PHE A 812 20.78 -3.77 28.61
CA PHE A 812 19.70 -2.80 28.60
C PHE A 812 19.60 -2.08 29.95
N SER A 813 19.59 -0.76 29.92
CA SER A 813 19.39 0.10 31.08
C SER A 813 18.53 1.31 30.73
N VAL A 814 17.95 1.95 31.74
CA VAL A 814 17.07 3.11 31.58
C VAL A 814 17.67 4.33 32.28
N ARG A 815 17.42 5.52 31.73
CA ARG A 815 18.02 6.76 32.25
C ARG A 815 17.21 7.46 33.34
N ASP A 816 15.90 7.22 33.40
CA ASP A 816 14.96 7.97 34.25
C ASP A 816 13.87 7.05 34.83
N GLY A 817 13.21 7.51 35.90
CA GLY A 817 12.18 6.75 36.61
C GLY A 817 10.93 6.47 35.76
N ALA A 818 10.54 7.40 34.89
CA ALA A 818 9.40 7.22 33.98
C ALA A 818 9.67 6.08 32.97
N SER A 819 10.88 6.01 32.43
CA SER A 819 11.32 4.95 31.52
C SER A 819 11.42 3.60 32.24
N LEU A 820 11.80 3.58 33.52
CA LEU A 820 11.75 2.38 34.35
C LEU A 820 10.30 1.88 34.53
N ALA A 821 9.38 2.79 34.86
CA ALA A 821 7.96 2.45 34.96
C ALA A 821 7.42 1.91 33.63
N GLU A 822 7.74 2.55 32.50
CA GLU A 822 7.35 2.05 31.18
C GLU A 822 7.96 0.67 30.87
N ALA A 823 9.22 0.43 31.23
CA ALA A 823 9.86 -0.89 31.06
C ALA A 823 9.14 -2.01 31.84
N GLN A 824 8.65 -1.70 33.04
CA GLN A 824 7.88 -2.61 33.89
C GLN A 824 6.46 -2.87 33.34
N HIS A 825 5.87 -1.91 32.62
CA HIS A 825 4.54 -2.00 32.00
C HIS A 825 4.54 -2.47 30.55
N LEU A 826 5.71 -2.74 29.96
CA LEU A 826 5.79 -3.38 28.65
C LEU A 826 5.10 -4.75 28.68
N PRO A 827 4.46 -5.19 27.59
CA PRO A 827 3.85 -6.51 27.53
C PRO A 827 4.88 -7.59 27.91
N GLY A 828 4.45 -8.60 28.68
CA GLY A 828 5.27 -9.72 29.14
C GLY A 828 5.66 -9.68 30.61
N PRO A 829 6.58 -10.56 31.07
CA PRO A 829 7.04 -10.51 32.44
C PRO A 829 7.78 -9.19 32.72
N PRO A 830 7.52 -8.56 33.88
CA PRO A 830 8.12 -7.28 34.23
C PRO A 830 9.64 -7.39 34.23
N ARG A 831 10.30 -6.35 33.72
CA ARG A 831 11.76 -6.22 33.74
C ARG A 831 12.11 -5.10 34.69
N ASP A 832 13.15 -5.32 35.48
CA ASP A 832 13.72 -4.31 36.37
C ASP A 832 15.14 -3.96 35.89
N PRO A 833 15.27 -3.22 34.77
CA PRO A 833 16.56 -2.79 34.28
C PRO A 833 17.23 -1.84 35.28
N PRO A 834 18.58 -1.81 35.35
CA PRO A 834 19.27 -0.83 36.16
C PRO A 834 18.89 0.59 35.70
N ARG A 835 18.54 1.44 36.67
CA ARG A 835 18.34 2.87 36.47
C ARG A 835 19.67 3.59 36.58
N THR A 836 19.96 4.45 35.60
CA THR A 836 21.25 5.09 35.40
C THR A 836 21.06 6.61 35.29
N ALA A 837 21.90 7.29 34.52
CA ALA A 837 21.73 8.70 34.18
C ALA A 837 21.91 8.87 32.67
N ASP A 838 21.38 9.97 32.13
CA ASP A 838 21.57 10.31 30.72
C ASP A 838 23.06 10.49 30.39
N LEU A 839 23.49 9.99 29.23
CA LEU A 839 24.91 9.96 28.84
C LEU A 839 25.49 11.36 28.65
N ALA A 840 24.66 12.38 28.44
CA ALA A 840 25.13 13.76 28.34
C ALA A 840 25.89 14.25 29.60
N PHE A 841 25.65 13.65 30.78
CA PHE A 841 26.40 13.96 32.00
C PHE A 841 27.90 13.61 31.94
N LEU A 842 28.34 12.86 30.92
CA LEU A 842 29.75 12.50 30.71
C LEU A 842 30.59 13.61 30.08
N LEU A 843 29.97 14.68 29.56
CA LEU A 843 30.67 15.82 28.95
C LEU A 843 31.70 16.43 29.90
N ALA A 844 32.86 16.81 29.36
CA ALA A 844 33.87 17.54 30.12
C ALA A 844 33.37 18.96 30.42
N THR A 845 33.44 19.36 31.68
CA THR A 845 33.19 20.76 32.08
C THR A 845 34.49 21.55 31.94
N PRO A 846 34.47 22.79 31.45
CA PRO A 846 35.65 23.67 31.51
C PRO A 846 36.15 23.78 32.95
N ALA A 847 37.47 23.81 33.14
CA ALA A 847 38.08 23.86 34.46
C ALA A 847 37.62 25.11 35.23
N ASP A 848 37.39 24.94 36.53
CA ASP A 848 36.97 25.99 37.46
C ASP A 848 38.06 27.07 37.54
N PRO A 849 37.75 28.37 37.30
CA PRO A 849 38.69 29.45 37.55
C PRO A 849 39.17 29.51 39.02
N ALA A 850 38.47 28.84 39.94
CA ALA A 850 38.85 28.74 41.36
C ALA A 850 39.92 27.67 41.66
N LYS A 851 40.48 26.98 40.66
CA LYS A 851 41.52 25.94 40.83
C LYS A 851 42.86 26.28 40.16
N ALA A 852 43.26 27.54 40.18
CA ALA A 852 44.66 27.93 40.01
C ALA A 852 45.30 28.16 41.39
N ALA A 853 46.17 27.22 41.80
CA ALA A 853 47.07 27.23 42.96
C ALA A 853 46.48 27.33 44.40
N PRO A 854 46.99 26.54 45.37
CA PRO A 854 46.73 26.76 46.79
C PRO A 854 47.77 27.75 47.32
N ASP A 855 47.43 29.02 47.45
CA ASP A 855 48.21 29.95 48.27
C ASP A 855 47.41 30.39 49.51
N THR A 856 48.10 30.31 50.63
CA THR A 856 47.63 30.55 51.99
C THR A 856 47.39 32.04 52.23
N SER A 857 46.14 32.47 52.26
CA SER A 857 45.68 33.59 53.09
C SER A 857 44.15 33.60 53.10
N GLY A 858 43.56 33.53 54.29
CA GLY A 858 42.15 33.81 54.45
C GLY A 858 41.87 35.27 54.18
N ASP A 859 40.99 35.55 53.23
CA ASP A 859 39.99 36.61 53.34
C ASP A 859 38.91 36.39 52.26
N ALA A 860 37.76 37.02 52.48
CA ALA A 860 36.58 37.01 51.63
C ALA A 860 36.83 37.50 50.18
N ASP A 861 35.78 37.38 49.36
CA ASP A 861 35.61 37.95 48.02
C ASP A 861 36.27 37.25 46.82
N ARG A 862 35.43 36.46 46.13
CA ARG A 862 35.34 36.59 44.67
C ARG A 862 34.80 38.00 44.42
N PRO A 863 35.44 38.87 43.61
CA PRO A 863 34.94 40.21 43.39
C PRO A 863 33.51 40.08 42.87
N ALA A 864 32.57 40.73 43.57
CA ALA A 864 31.26 41.01 43.03
C ALA A 864 31.50 41.68 41.67
N THR A 865 31.30 40.94 40.57
CA THR A 865 31.15 41.58 39.28
C THR A 865 29.91 42.43 39.40
N THR A 866 30.17 43.73 39.53
CA THR A 866 29.27 44.85 39.41
C THR A 866 28.54 44.79 38.07
N THR A 867 27.55 43.92 37.99
CA THR A 867 26.40 44.13 37.12
C THR A 867 25.19 43.92 38.00
N ASP A 868 24.50 45.02 38.31
CA ASP A 868 23.22 45.07 39.01
C ASP A 868 22.08 44.45 38.15
N ARG A 869 22.42 43.50 37.27
CA ARG A 869 21.63 43.00 36.15
C ARG A 869 21.67 41.48 36.07
N LEU A 870 20.50 40.87 36.00
CA LEU A 870 20.25 39.44 35.84
C LEU A 870 20.35 39.05 34.35
N ARG A 871 21.26 38.13 34.01
CA ARG A 871 21.34 37.51 32.68
C ARG A 871 20.49 36.25 32.62
N LEU A 872 19.34 36.32 31.98
CA LEU A 872 18.41 35.22 31.83
C LEU A 872 18.61 34.52 30.48
N GLY A 873 19.18 33.32 30.50
CA GLY A 873 19.26 32.44 29.34
C GLY A 873 17.92 31.81 29.04
N VAL A 874 17.50 31.74 27.78
CA VAL A 874 16.18 31.20 27.41
C VAL A 874 16.25 30.26 26.21
N ILE A 875 15.76 29.03 26.38
CA ILE A 875 15.63 28.02 25.32
C ILE A 875 14.16 27.61 25.19
N LEU A 876 13.51 28.00 24.10
CA LEU A 876 12.09 27.72 23.83
C LEU A 876 11.94 26.85 22.59
N ARG A 877 10.77 26.21 22.46
CA ARG A 877 10.48 25.26 21.37
C ARG A 877 9.29 25.73 20.53
N GLY A 878 9.50 25.93 19.23
CA GLY A 878 8.46 26.44 18.31
C GLY A 878 7.28 25.50 18.06
N SER A 879 7.44 24.19 18.25
CA SER A 879 6.34 23.22 18.12
C SER A 879 5.35 23.26 19.29
N CYS A 880 5.66 24.02 20.36
CA CYS A 880 4.80 24.16 21.53
C CYS A 880 4.07 25.51 21.45
N PRO A 881 2.73 25.55 21.53
CA PRO A 881 1.97 26.80 21.47
C PRO A 881 2.44 27.84 22.49
N ASP A 882 2.79 27.38 23.70
CA ASP A 882 3.26 28.23 24.79
C ASP A 882 4.64 28.85 24.53
N GLY A 883 5.46 28.27 23.64
CA GLY A 883 6.81 28.76 23.36
C GLY A 883 6.81 30.17 22.78
N ALA A 884 5.95 30.45 21.79
CA ALA A 884 5.82 31.79 21.21
C ALA A 884 5.16 32.80 22.18
N ALA A 885 4.26 32.33 23.04
CA ALA A 885 3.64 33.16 24.09
C ALA A 885 4.68 33.59 25.14
N LEU A 886 5.51 32.65 25.60
CA LEU A 886 6.57 32.91 26.57
C LEU A 886 7.65 33.83 25.99
N ALA A 887 8.04 33.64 24.72
CA ALA A 887 9.01 34.50 24.04
C ALA A 887 8.55 35.98 24.00
N ARG A 888 7.29 36.22 23.62
CA ARG A 888 6.67 37.55 23.62
C ARG A 888 6.63 38.19 25.00
N ARG A 889 6.26 37.41 26.02
CA ARG A 889 6.20 37.88 27.40
C ARG A 889 7.58 38.25 27.94
N LEU A 890 8.57 37.38 27.77
CA LEU A 890 9.94 37.62 28.20
C LEU A 890 10.58 38.82 27.49
N ALA A 891 10.31 39.01 26.20
CA ALA A 891 10.75 40.20 25.47
C ALA A 891 10.12 41.48 26.05
N GLY A 892 8.81 41.47 26.32
CA GLY A 892 8.12 42.60 26.95
C GLY A 892 8.58 42.88 28.39
N LEU A 893 8.91 41.85 29.15
CA LEU A 893 9.40 41.96 30.53
C LEU A 893 10.83 42.51 30.58
N SER A 894 11.72 42.06 29.68
CA SER A 894 13.08 42.62 29.51
C SER A 894 13.06 44.07 29.03
N ALA A 895 12.07 44.49 28.25
CA ALA A 895 11.90 45.90 27.88
C ALA A 895 11.42 46.79 29.04
N ARG A 896 10.74 46.21 30.06
CA ARG A 896 10.22 46.95 31.22
C ARG A 896 11.19 46.99 32.40
N LEU A 897 12.06 45.99 32.53
CA LEU A 897 12.99 45.84 33.66
C LEU A 897 14.42 46.14 33.22
N GLU A 898 14.96 47.28 33.66
CA GLU A 898 16.32 47.74 33.32
C GLU A 898 17.43 46.84 33.87
N ASN A 899 17.10 45.94 34.80
CA ASN A 899 17.99 44.98 35.43
C ASN A 899 17.89 43.55 34.87
N LEU A 900 17.23 43.34 33.71
CA LEU A 900 17.09 42.01 33.09
C LEU A 900 17.64 41.98 31.65
N ASP A 901 18.75 41.25 31.47
CA ASP A 901 19.36 40.97 30.17
C ASP A 901 18.90 39.60 29.64
N LEU A 902 18.12 39.61 28.55
CA LEU A 902 17.60 38.38 27.92
C LEU A 902 18.61 37.77 26.92
N VAL A 903 18.92 36.49 27.08
CA VAL A 903 19.87 35.75 26.23
C VAL A 903 19.17 34.53 25.58
N PRO A 904 18.57 34.69 24.39
CA PRO A 904 17.95 33.57 23.69
C PRO A 904 19.01 32.62 23.13
N LEU A 905 18.88 31.33 23.44
CA LEU A 905 19.76 30.25 23.01
C LEU A 905 18.97 29.19 22.23
N ALA A 906 19.60 28.57 21.24
CA ALA A 906 19.02 27.49 20.44
C ALA A 906 19.95 26.28 20.39
N LEU A 907 19.40 25.08 20.62
CA LEU A 907 20.10 23.79 20.53
C LEU A 907 19.72 23.02 19.25
N GLN A 908 18.63 23.42 18.58
CA GLN A 908 18.15 22.81 17.34
C GLN A 908 17.47 23.85 16.44
N ALA A 909 18.05 24.12 15.27
CA ALA A 909 17.45 24.97 14.25
C ALA A 909 16.63 24.13 13.23
N PRO A 910 15.49 24.64 12.70
CA PRO A 910 14.89 25.95 12.98
C PRO A 910 13.99 25.98 14.24
N GLU A 911 13.77 24.84 14.88
CA GLU A 911 12.73 24.65 15.91
C GLU A 911 12.84 25.58 17.12
N ASP A 912 14.05 25.82 17.63
CA ASP A 912 14.29 26.71 18.79
C ASP A 912 14.39 28.19 18.41
N LEU A 913 14.61 28.48 17.12
CA LEU A 913 14.69 29.84 16.59
C LEU A 913 13.29 30.40 16.26
N ALA A 914 12.36 29.53 15.89
CA ALA A 914 11.00 29.92 15.47
C ALA A 914 10.23 30.80 16.49
N PRO A 915 10.28 30.57 17.82
CA PRO A 915 9.59 31.44 18.79
C PRO A 915 10.03 32.91 18.77
N TRP A 916 11.21 33.18 18.23
CA TRP A 916 11.85 34.50 18.24
C TRP A 916 11.80 35.20 16.87
N ALA A 917 11.31 34.53 15.83
CA ALA A 917 11.43 34.99 14.44
C ALA A 917 10.78 36.37 14.18
N ASP A 918 9.67 36.65 14.87
CA ASP A 918 8.86 37.86 14.68
C ASP A 918 9.06 38.92 15.79
N LEU A 919 10.10 38.78 16.64
CA LEU A 919 10.31 39.64 17.81
C LEU A 919 11.57 40.49 17.66
N GLU A 920 11.41 41.80 17.85
CA GLU A 920 12.53 42.73 18.05
C GLU A 920 12.97 42.68 19.51
N LEU A 921 14.18 42.18 19.75
CA LEU A 921 14.74 42.07 21.09
C LEU A 921 15.48 43.37 21.46
N PRO A 922 15.34 43.85 22.72
CA PRO A 922 16.02 45.04 23.16
C PRO A 922 17.55 44.89 23.03
N PRO A 923 18.27 45.98 22.74
CA PRO A 923 19.72 45.98 22.58
C PRO A 923 20.46 45.51 23.83
N ARG A 924 21.52 44.70 23.68
CA ARG A 924 22.37 44.28 24.81
C ARG A 924 23.22 45.45 25.32
N HIS A 925 23.33 45.60 26.64
CA HIS A 925 24.33 46.48 27.24
C HIS A 925 25.67 45.74 27.37
N GLY A 926 26.71 46.22 26.68
CA GLY A 926 27.99 45.50 26.53
C GLY A 926 28.84 45.43 27.83
N PRO A 927 29.75 44.44 27.95
CA PRO A 927 30.74 44.38 29.03
C PRO A 927 31.89 45.39 28.81
N PRO A 928 32.66 45.77 29.87
CA PRO A 928 33.85 46.60 29.72
C PRO A 928 34.96 45.84 28.97
N THR A 929 35.49 46.46 27.92
CA THR A 929 36.55 45.93 27.05
C THR A 929 37.88 45.75 27.77
N SER A 930 38.45 44.54 27.73
CA SER A 930 39.89 44.32 27.88
C SER A 930 40.44 43.66 26.61
N ALA A 931 41.00 44.48 25.72
CA ALA A 931 41.70 44.03 24.54
C ALA A 931 43.17 43.69 24.92
N THR A 932 43.62 42.49 24.60
CA THR A 932 45.06 42.19 24.43
C THR A 932 45.22 41.41 23.13
N PRO A 933 46.01 41.87 22.15
CA PRO A 933 46.22 41.14 20.91
C PRO A 933 47.38 40.15 21.05
N ALA A 934 47.16 38.89 20.68
CA ALA A 934 48.23 37.92 20.48
C ALA A 934 48.44 37.69 18.96
N ALA A 935 49.69 37.68 18.55
CA ALA A 935 50.18 37.86 17.19
C ALA A 935 50.51 36.56 16.44
N GLY A 936 50.44 36.61 15.08
CA GLY A 936 51.20 35.84 14.05
C GLY A 936 50.85 34.35 13.90
N THR A 937 50.80 33.69 12.73
CA THR A 937 51.30 33.92 11.34
C THR A 937 50.75 32.75 10.44
N PRO A 938 51.05 32.63 9.13
CA PRO A 938 50.44 33.24 7.95
C PRO A 938 49.57 32.29 7.08
N ALA A 939 49.10 32.86 5.97
CA ALA A 939 48.09 32.43 5.01
C ALA A 939 48.44 31.28 4.04
N GLY A 940 47.36 30.71 3.47
CA GLY A 940 47.28 30.02 2.18
C GLY A 940 45.92 30.29 1.50
N GLU A 941 45.98 30.81 0.27
CA GLU A 941 44.98 31.21 -0.75
C GLU A 941 43.78 30.26 -0.96
N ALA A 942 42.62 30.56 -1.57
CA ALA A 942 41.90 31.70 -2.17
C ALA A 942 40.43 31.23 -2.38
N THR A 943 39.38 32.06 -2.38
CA THR A 943 38.91 32.76 -3.59
C THR A 943 37.77 33.75 -3.29
N ALA A 944 37.99 34.97 -3.78
CA ALA A 944 37.12 36.07 -4.25
C ALA A 944 35.60 36.13 -3.93
N GLY A 945 35.18 37.31 -3.45
CA GLY A 945 33.81 37.81 -3.57
C GLY A 945 33.51 39.11 -2.82
N ALA A 946 34.00 40.25 -3.31
CA ALA A 946 33.54 41.65 -3.13
C ALA A 946 33.17 42.17 -1.71
N VAL A 947 33.99 43.08 -1.17
CA VAL A 947 33.66 43.96 -0.04
C VAL A 947 34.00 45.41 -0.44
N GLU A 948 33.01 46.30 -0.37
CA GLU A 948 33.17 47.76 -0.48
C GLU A 948 33.83 48.35 0.79
N PRO A 949 34.55 49.48 0.70
CA PRO A 949 35.34 50.01 1.81
C PRO A 949 34.54 50.96 2.71
N GLY A 950 34.70 50.75 4.01
CA GLY A 950 34.73 51.81 5.02
C GLY A 950 33.39 52.38 5.50
N ASP A 951 33.06 52.09 6.76
CA ASP A 951 32.59 53.17 7.64
C ASP A 951 32.96 52.87 9.10
N HIS A 952 33.89 53.67 9.64
CA HIS A 952 34.13 53.77 11.07
C HIS A 952 32.95 54.55 11.67
N ALA A 953 31.95 53.84 12.19
CA ALA A 953 30.85 54.45 12.94
C ALA A 953 30.78 53.87 14.37
N LEU A 954 30.96 54.78 15.32
CA LEU A 954 30.80 54.67 16.75
C LEU A 954 29.48 54.01 17.17
N ASP A 955 29.51 53.29 18.30
CA ASP A 955 28.41 53.05 19.25
C ASP A 955 26.99 52.90 18.64
N ARG A 956 26.74 51.78 17.95
CA ARG A 956 25.38 51.28 17.77
C ARG A 956 25.18 50.00 18.58
N PRO A 957 24.12 49.90 19.38
CA PRO A 957 23.88 48.68 20.12
C PRO A 957 23.47 47.56 19.14
N VAL A 958 24.17 46.43 19.22
CA VAL A 958 23.89 45.24 18.40
C VAL A 958 22.57 44.62 18.88
N ALA A 959 21.58 44.52 18.00
CA ALA A 959 20.31 43.85 18.27
C ALA A 959 20.58 42.41 18.78
N ALA A 960 19.99 42.04 19.92
CA ALA A 960 20.18 40.72 20.51
C ALA A 960 19.54 39.66 19.61
N ARG A 961 20.33 38.94 18.80
CA ARG A 961 19.82 37.81 18.00
C ARG A 961 19.92 36.51 18.80
N PRO A 962 18.99 35.54 18.61
CA PRO A 962 19.11 34.21 19.18
C PRO A 962 20.41 33.53 18.74
N ARG A 963 21.16 32.96 19.68
CA ARG A 963 22.44 32.30 19.41
C ARG A 963 22.21 30.80 19.22
N LEU A 964 22.45 30.29 18.02
CA LEU A 964 22.50 28.84 17.76
C LEU A 964 23.83 28.28 18.28
N LEU A 965 23.75 27.24 19.09
CA LEU A 965 24.90 26.54 19.67
C LEU A 965 25.15 25.27 18.86
N ALA A 966 26.26 25.22 18.13
CA ALA A 966 26.56 24.14 17.21
C ALA A 966 27.32 22.98 17.89
N THR A 967 28.13 23.29 18.91
CA THR A 967 28.95 22.31 19.63
C THR A 967 28.63 22.23 21.13
N PRO A 968 28.89 21.08 21.78
CA PRO A 968 28.72 20.96 23.23
C PRO A 968 29.57 21.95 24.02
N GLU A 969 30.77 22.26 23.54
CA GLU A 969 31.71 23.20 24.14
C GLU A 969 31.18 24.64 24.07
N GLU A 970 30.64 25.04 22.91
CA GLU A 970 29.95 26.32 22.75
C GLU A 970 28.76 26.44 23.70
N ALA A 971 27.96 25.37 23.83
CA ALA A 971 26.79 25.37 24.70
C ALA A 971 27.16 25.52 26.19
N LEU A 972 28.17 24.78 26.66
CA LEU A 972 28.66 24.92 28.04
C LEU A 972 29.28 26.30 28.29
N THR A 973 30.02 26.85 27.33
CA THR A 973 30.62 28.20 27.44
C THR A 973 29.54 29.28 27.49
N ALA A 974 28.54 29.21 26.60
CA ALA A 974 27.43 30.16 26.59
C ALA A 974 26.61 30.12 27.90
N LEU A 975 26.45 28.94 28.50
CA LEU A 975 25.78 28.81 29.79
C LEU A 975 26.57 29.43 30.95
N GLN A 976 27.90 29.50 30.89
CA GLN A 976 28.70 30.17 31.92
C GLN A 976 28.50 31.69 31.95
N GLU A 977 28.04 32.29 30.84
CA GLU A 977 27.72 33.72 30.75
C GLU A 977 26.35 34.07 31.35
N ILE A 978 25.57 33.05 31.74
CA ILE A 978 24.16 33.14 32.17
C ILE A 978 24.05 32.96 33.69
N ASP A 979 23.12 33.70 34.29
CA ASP A 979 22.85 33.63 35.73
C ASP A 979 21.77 32.60 36.08
N ILE A 980 20.67 32.59 35.31
CA ILE A 980 19.58 31.62 35.38
C ILE A 980 19.20 31.18 33.97
N LEU A 981 18.94 29.89 33.76
CA LEU A 981 18.42 29.36 32.49
C LEU A 981 16.93 29.01 32.59
N LEU A 982 16.08 29.52 31.72
CA LEU A 982 14.72 29.04 31.49
C LEU A 982 14.69 28.14 30.24
N SER A 983 14.24 26.89 30.36
CA SER A 983 14.32 25.92 29.25
C SER A 983 13.09 25.04 29.09
N MET A 984 12.61 24.92 27.84
CA MET A 984 11.66 23.91 27.35
C MET A 984 12.35 22.65 26.80
N ARG A 985 13.70 22.60 26.83
CA ARG A 985 14.52 21.50 26.32
C ARG A 985 15.20 20.76 27.48
N LEU A 986 15.02 19.44 27.51
CA LEU A 986 15.70 18.56 28.49
C LEU A 986 17.22 18.76 28.50
N HIS A 987 17.86 18.75 27.32
CA HIS A 987 19.31 18.94 27.22
C HIS A 987 19.76 20.34 27.63
N GLY A 988 18.90 21.36 27.56
CA GLY A 988 19.19 22.68 28.14
C GLY A 988 19.33 22.61 29.67
N CYS A 989 18.34 22.00 30.35
CA CYS A 989 18.37 21.79 31.80
C CYS A 989 19.55 20.90 32.24
N LEU A 990 19.86 19.87 31.45
CA LEU A 990 20.97 18.96 31.71
C LEU A 990 22.33 19.68 31.61
N LEU A 991 22.54 20.45 30.53
CA LEU A 991 23.76 21.23 30.35
C LEU A 991 23.91 22.32 31.42
N ALA A 992 22.80 22.97 31.82
CA ALA A 992 22.82 23.92 32.95
C ALA A 992 23.19 23.24 34.28
N THR A 993 22.68 22.02 34.52
CA THR A 993 23.06 21.22 35.68
C THR A 993 24.56 20.90 35.68
N LEU A 994 25.12 20.56 34.51
CA LEU A 994 26.56 20.33 34.34
C LEU A 994 27.40 21.60 34.58
N ALA A 995 26.95 22.75 34.08
CA ALA A 995 27.62 24.04 34.27
C ALA A 995 27.46 24.59 35.71
N GLY A 996 26.53 24.04 36.49
CA GLY A 996 26.15 24.58 37.80
C GLY A 996 25.39 25.91 37.69
N VAL A 997 24.63 26.09 36.61
CA VAL A 997 23.78 27.25 36.38
C VAL A 997 22.38 26.90 36.85
N PRO A 998 21.80 27.63 37.83
CA PRO A 998 20.42 27.40 38.25
C PRO A 998 19.45 27.53 37.08
N TRP A 999 18.46 26.65 37.00
CA TRP A 999 17.55 26.61 35.86
C TRP A 999 16.08 26.44 36.27
N ILE A 1000 15.18 27.02 35.47
CA ILE A 1000 13.74 26.86 35.54
C ILE A 1000 13.31 25.97 34.36
N GLY A 1001 12.74 24.81 34.67
CA GLY A 1001 12.20 23.90 33.67
C GLY A 1001 10.75 24.26 33.34
N VAL A 1002 10.43 24.43 32.06
CA VAL A 1002 9.04 24.58 31.62
C VAL A 1002 8.45 23.20 31.36
N GLU A 1003 7.41 22.83 32.09
CA GLU A 1003 6.78 21.51 31.99
C GLU A 1003 5.90 21.36 30.75
N VAL A 1004 6.53 21.24 29.59
CA VAL A 1004 5.88 20.86 28.32
C VAL A 1004 6.16 19.42 27.89
N ASP A 1005 7.12 18.78 28.55
CA ASP A 1005 7.50 17.39 28.34
C ASP A 1005 7.73 16.74 29.73
N PRO A 1006 7.09 15.60 30.04
CA PRO A 1006 7.28 14.89 31.31
C PRO A 1006 8.75 14.60 31.64
N LYS A 1007 9.63 14.54 30.62
CA LYS A 1007 11.07 14.32 30.79
C LYS A 1007 11.76 15.44 31.59
N ILE A 1008 11.29 16.68 31.50
CA ILE A 1008 11.89 17.81 32.23
C ILE A 1008 11.57 17.70 33.72
N ARG A 1009 10.32 17.39 34.05
CA ARG A 1009 9.91 17.06 35.43
C ARG A 1009 10.70 15.86 35.96
N GLY A 1010 10.84 14.80 35.15
CA GLY A 1010 11.64 13.64 35.52
C GLY A 1010 13.09 13.98 35.85
N LEU A 1011 13.75 14.85 35.08
CA LEU A 1011 15.10 15.33 35.40
C LEU A 1011 15.12 16.14 36.70
N GLY A 1012 14.10 16.97 36.95
CA GLY A 1012 13.95 17.74 38.19
C GLY A 1012 13.85 16.82 39.41
N GLU A 1013 12.96 15.84 39.36
CA GLU A 1013 12.80 14.82 40.40
C GLU A 1013 14.09 14.02 40.61
N ASP A 1014 14.74 13.60 39.52
CA ASP A 1014 16.03 12.93 39.57
C ASP A 1014 17.02 13.78 40.34
N CYS A 1015 17.19 15.06 39.97
CA CYS A 1015 18.14 16.02 40.57
C CYS A 1015 17.71 16.60 41.91
N ARG A 1016 16.58 16.17 42.50
CA ARG A 1016 15.99 16.81 43.69
C ARG A 1016 15.87 18.34 43.52
N TRP A 1017 15.46 18.74 42.32
CA TRP A 1017 15.40 20.13 41.86
C TRP A 1017 13.93 20.58 41.72
N PRO A 1018 13.45 21.50 42.59
CA PRO A 1018 12.03 21.83 42.67
C PRO A 1018 11.55 22.83 41.62
N HIS A 1019 12.45 23.47 40.87
CA HIS A 1019 12.12 24.59 39.98
C HIS A 1019 11.67 24.12 38.58
N VAL A 1020 10.62 23.31 38.54
CA VAL A 1020 9.94 22.89 37.30
C VAL A 1020 8.47 23.28 37.40
N TYR A 1021 7.98 24.10 36.48
CA TYR A 1021 6.66 24.70 36.56
C TYR A 1021 5.89 24.56 35.23
N PRO A 1022 4.54 24.46 35.27
CA PRO A 1022 3.73 24.48 34.06
C PRO A 1022 3.83 25.85 33.36
N ALA A 1023 3.73 25.86 32.04
CA ALA A 1023 3.86 27.09 31.24
C ALA A 1023 2.87 28.19 31.68
N ALA A 1024 1.66 27.81 32.09
CA ALA A 1024 0.63 28.74 32.58
C ALA A 1024 1.08 29.55 33.82
N GLU A 1025 1.89 28.98 34.71
CA GLU A 1025 2.43 29.70 35.88
C GLU A 1025 3.51 30.70 35.47
N LEU A 1026 4.32 30.35 34.46
CA LEU A 1026 5.42 31.17 33.96
C LEU A 1026 4.98 32.28 32.99
N LEU A 1027 3.71 32.26 32.55
CA LEU A 1027 3.09 33.32 31.74
C LEU A 1027 2.57 34.49 32.59
N ASP A 1028 2.54 34.33 33.91
CA ASP A 1028 2.21 35.37 34.89
C ASP A 1028 3.51 36.08 35.32
N ASP A 1029 3.61 37.37 35.00
CA ASP A 1029 4.82 38.18 35.23
C ASP A 1029 5.20 38.21 36.72
N ASP A 1030 4.22 38.36 37.62
CA ASP A 1030 4.47 38.47 39.07
C ASP A 1030 5.02 37.16 39.62
N ARG A 1031 4.46 36.02 39.18
CA ARG A 1031 4.94 34.70 39.56
C ARG A 1031 6.32 34.40 38.99
N LEU A 1032 6.56 34.74 37.71
CA LEU A 1032 7.86 34.53 37.07
C LEU A 1032 8.96 35.33 37.78
N ILE A 1033 8.70 36.60 38.08
CA ILE A 1033 9.64 37.46 38.82
C ILE A 1033 9.92 36.87 40.21
N ALA A 1034 8.89 36.45 40.95
CA ALA A 1034 9.07 35.83 42.26
C ALA A 1034 9.96 34.57 42.20
N ARG A 1035 9.84 33.74 41.15
CA ARG A 1035 10.72 32.56 40.96
C ARG A 1035 12.14 32.93 40.59
N LEU A 1036 12.33 33.97 39.78
CA LEU A 1036 13.66 34.46 39.42
C LEU A 1036 14.37 35.03 40.66
N ASP A 1037 13.68 35.82 41.48
CA ASP A 1037 14.21 36.40 42.72
C ASP A 1037 14.56 35.32 43.76
N GLU A 1038 13.69 34.31 43.92
CA GLU A 1038 13.93 33.15 44.78
C GLU A 1038 15.22 32.42 44.38
N LEU A 1039 15.38 32.10 43.09
CA LEU A 1039 16.56 31.42 42.56
C LEU A 1039 17.82 32.28 42.61
N MET A 1040 17.70 33.60 42.41
CA MET A 1040 18.83 34.53 42.51
C MET A 1040 19.34 34.65 43.93
N THR A 1041 18.44 34.76 44.90
CA THR A 1041 18.79 34.81 46.33
C THR A 1041 19.54 33.55 46.76
N GLN A 1042 19.15 32.39 46.24
CA GLN A 1042 19.75 31.10 46.58
C GLN A 1042 20.82 30.63 45.58
N ARG A 1043 21.25 31.48 44.63
CA ARG A 1043 22.05 31.08 43.45
C ARG A 1043 23.29 30.26 43.80
N ARG A 1044 24.05 30.67 44.83
CA ARG A 1044 25.28 29.96 45.23
C ARG A 1044 24.98 28.55 45.75
N ALA A 1045 23.96 28.40 46.59
CA ALA A 1045 23.53 27.11 47.12
C ALA A 1045 22.95 26.22 46.01
N ALA A 1046 22.11 26.79 45.16
CA ALA A 1046 21.56 26.16 43.96
C ALA A 1046 22.65 25.62 43.02
N ALA A 1047 23.65 26.44 42.69
CA ALA A 1047 24.78 26.05 41.84
C ALA A 1047 25.61 24.92 42.46
N ALA A 1048 25.87 24.96 43.77
CA ALA A 1048 26.59 23.91 44.48
C ALA A 1048 25.81 22.58 44.47
N HIS A 1049 24.50 22.62 44.71
CA HIS A 1049 23.60 21.47 44.62
C HIS A 1049 23.63 20.84 43.23
N LEU A 1050 23.43 21.64 42.18
CA LEU A 1050 23.43 21.15 40.79
C LEU A 1050 24.76 20.50 40.40
N ARG A 1051 25.90 21.05 40.83
CA ARG A 1051 27.23 20.44 40.58
C ARG A 1051 27.40 19.11 41.31
N ALA A 1052 26.93 19.00 42.55
CA ALA A 1052 26.97 17.75 43.30
C ALA A 1052 26.11 16.67 42.62
N GLU A 1053 24.91 17.04 42.17
CA GLU A 1053 24.02 16.16 41.42
C GLU A 1053 24.62 15.78 40.05
N ALA A 1054 25.23 16.72 39.33
CA ALA A 1054 25.94 16.44 38.08
C ALA A 1054 27.07 15.41 38.29
N ALA A 1055 27.87 15.56 39.34
CA ALA A 1055 28.94 14.63 39.67
C ALA A 1055 28.42 13.22 40.02
N ALA A 1056 27.30 13.11 40.74
CA ALA A 1056 26.68 11.84 41.06
C ALA A 1056 26.16 11.13 39.79
N ARG A 1057 25.47 11.85 38.91
CA ARG A 1057 24.93 11.31 37.63
C ARG A 1057 26.04 10.91 36.68
N ARG A 1058 27.14 11.68 36.63
CA ARG A 1058 28.31 11.33 35.82
C ARG A 1058 28.87 9.95 36.19
N ARG A 1059 28.92 9.60 37.48
CA ARG A 1059 29.36 8.27 37.94
C ARG A 1059 28.42 7.16 37.45
N LEU A 1060 27.10 7.37 37.55
CA LEU A 1060 26.10 6.41 37.08
C LEU A 1060 26.18 6.19 35.56
N ALA A 1061 26.29 7.28 34.78
CA ALA A 1061 26.43 7.21 33.32
C ALA A 1061 27.74 6.51 32.91
N ALA A 1062 28.85 6.78 33.60
CA ALA A 1062 30.14 6.15 33.30
C ALA A 1062 30.12 4.65 33.59
N GLU A 1063 29.51 4.25 34.71
CA GLU A 1063 29.33 2.85 35.04
C GLU A 1063 28.41 2.12 34.03
N ASP A 1064 27.38 2.78 33.52
CA ASP A 1064 26.48 2.23 32.52
C ASP A 1064 27.19 1.93 31.19
N VAL A 1065 28.01 2.87 30.69
CA VAL A 1065 28.85 2.66 29.51
C VAL A 1065 29.80 1.49 29.73
N ARG A 1066 30.46 1.43 30.89
CA ARG A 1066 31.37 0.34 31.24
C ARG A 1066 30.66 -1.02 31.25
N ARG A 1067 29.49 -1.14 31.88
CA ARG A 1067 28.69 -2.38 31.92
C ARG A 1067 28.22 -2.79 30.53
N CYS A 1068 27.79 -1.83 29.70
CA CYS A 1068 27.44 -2.09 28.30
C CYS A 1068 28.60 -2.68 27.51
N LEU A 1069 29.82 -2.15 27.69
CA LEU A 1069 31.01 -2.66 26.99
C LEU A 1069 31.55 -3.97 27.57
N GLN A 1070 31.32 -4.26 28.86
CA GLN A 1070 31.62 -5.56 29.48
C GLN A 1070 30.79 -6.71 28.89
N ALA A 1071 29.68 -6.40 28.22
CA ALA A 1071 28.95 -7.38 27.43
C ALA A 1071 29.75 -7.89 26.20
N LEU A 1072 30.97 -7.39 25.95
CA LEU A 1072 31.91 -7.95 24.97
C LEU A 1072 32.91 -8.91 25.66
N PRO A 1073 33.13 -10.14 25.15
CA PRO A 1073 34.22 -11.00 25.64
C PRO A 1073 35.57 -10.28 25.49
N ALA A 1074 36.49 -10.52 26.44
CA ALA A 1074 37.88 -10.03 26.32
C ALA A 1074 38.47 -10.50 24.99
N ALA A 1075 39.22 -9.61 24.31
CA ALA A 1075 39.86 -9.93 23.04
C ALA A 1075 40.73 -11.20 23.22
N SER A 1076 40.55 -12.18 22.34
CA SER A 1076 41.41 -13.37 22.38
C SER A 1076 42.85 -12.93 22.12
N ALA A 1077 43.79 -13.39 22.96
CA ALA A 1077 45.22 -13.05 22.89
C ALA A 1077 45.89 -13.44 21.54
N SER A 1078 45.17 -14.11 20.65
CA SER A 1078 45.59 -14.50 19.29
C SER A 1078 45.85 -13.31 18.35
N ALA A 1079 45.23 -12.15 18.59
CA ALA A 1079 45.35 -10.99 17.68
C ALA A 1079 46.59 -10.11 17.90
N ALA A 1080 47.40 -10.35 18.94
CA ALA A 1080 48.61 -9.57 19.22
C ALA A 1080 49.79 -9.90 18.28
N GLY A 1081 49.65 -10.90 17.40
CA GLY A 1081 50.74 -11.39 16.54
C GLY A 1081 50.71 -10.95 15.06
N ARG A 1082 49.74 -10.16 14.61
CA ARG A 1082 49.74 -9.66 13.21
C ARG A 1082 50.27 -8.24 13.16
N ALA A 1083 51.56 -8.12 12.82
CA ALA A 1083 52.19 -6.88 12.41
C ALA A 1083 51.38 -6.22 11.27
N PRO A 1084 51.28 -4.87 11.23
CA PRO A 1084 50.56 -4.18 10.16
C PRO A 1084 51.23 -4.51 8.82
N ALA A 1085 50.44 -5.04 7.89
CA ALA A 1085 50.90 -5.32 6.54
C ALA A 1085 51.41 -4.03 5.89
N ALA A 1086 52.63 -4.09 5.38
CA ALA A 1086 53.33 -3.00 4.72
C ALA A 1086 52.46 -2.39 3.61
N ALA A 1087 52.49 -1.06 3.54
CA ALA A 1087 51.87 -0.27 2.48
C ALA A 1087 52.36 -0.74 1.11
N VAL A 1088 51.42 -1.10 0.24
CA VAL A 1088 51.65 -1.25 -1.20
C VAL A 1088 51.66 0.17 -1.80
N PRO A 1089 52.74 0.61 -2.47
CA PRO A 1089 52.78 1.93 -3.10
C PRO A 1089 51.88 1.96 -4.34
N PRO A 1090 51.42 3.15 -4.75
CA PRO A 1090 50.42 3.28 -5.80
C PRO A 1090 51.04 3.04 -7.20
N ALA A 1091 50.33 2.26 -8.01
CA ALA A 1091 50.46 2.22 -9.46
C ALA A 1091 49.08 1.99 -10.08
#